data_AF-A0A3A5QQN1-F1
#
_entry.id   AF-A0A3A5QQN1-F1
#
_cell.length_a   1.000
_cell.length_b   1.000
_cell.length_c   1.000
_cell.angle_alpha   90.00
_cell.angle_beta   90.00
_cell.angle_gamma   90.00
#
_symmetry.space_group_name_H-M   'P 1'
#
loop_
_entity.id
_entity.type
_entity.pdbx_description
1 polymer ?
#
loop_
_entity_poly.entity_id
_entity_poly.type
_entity_poly.pdbx_seq_one_letter_code
_entity_poly.pdbx_strand_id
1 'polypeptide(L)'
;MELLKIGVFVSMLSMTPMLEAQNISGLQKERPLLLLEENLEQLSIGNEEEYGWEDELEELSRRLQEPVNLNAATKRQLEQFPFLTDIQIENLLAYVYIHGQMQTIYELQLVEEMDKRTIDLLLPFVCVRAVKAGRGYPALKSILKYGKHETLARLDVPFYIRKGYEKNYLGPSLYHSLRYNFHYGDYLQIGVTGEKDAGEPFFALHNRKGYDYYSFYFLIKNLGRLKALALGNYRLSFGQGLVLSTDFRLGKTFSMSTTEYRTGGIRKHSSTDEYNYFRGVAATVGVLPYLDISAFYSHRSMDGVVEDGEITSIYKTGLHRTQKEADKMNAFALQVTGGNVTYEKNSLKMGVTGIYYFFNRPYEPRLNKHAKYNLHGSDFYNVGMDYRYRLGRFVWVGEAATGSKGYALLNRLKYNLSSDYHLLLVYRYYSYDYWTLFGRSFGESSMPQNENGWYLAAEATPFAHWKFFASLDMFSFPWWKYRISKPSKGADAMFQVTYTPRKSLSMYFNYRYKQKERDVTGTSGTVIEPIYHHKLRYRLTYMPGKYIFRTTIDYNHFRQQDGEGYRFDRRQGYQCTQLCSYTFPFPLSVSVQGTWFHTDDYDSRVYASERGLLYTFYTPSFYGKGFRYSTHLRYDLSKNFMFLAKFGQTVYQDRQTIGSGNDEIPGNRKADLQMQLRIKF
;
A
#
# COMPACT_ATOMS: atom_id res chain seq x y z
N MET A 1 -36.88 -4.37 19.95
CA MET A 1 -36.38 -5.27 18.89
C MET A 1 -36.13 -4.42 17.65
N GLU A 2 -35.10 -3.57 17.68
CA GLU A 2 -34.61 -2.77 16.56
C GLU A 2 -33.38 -1.98 17.05
N LEU A 3 -32.48 -1.64 16.11
CA LEU A 3 -31.25 -0.84 16.26
C LEU A 3 -30.04 -1.54 16.91
N LEU A 4 -29.28 -2.24 16.07
CA LEU A 4 -28.01 -2.89 16.43
C LEU A 4 -27.04 -2.81 15.24
N LYS A 5 -25.74 -2.66 15.55
CA LYS A 5 -24.52 -2.93 14.73
C LYS A 5 -23.79 -1.72 14.13
N ILE A 6 -22.49 -1.56 14.49
CA ILE A 6 -21.32 -1.31 13.61
C ILE A 6 -20.01 -1.76 14.31
N GLY A 7 -19.07 -2.39 13.58
CA GLY A 7 -17.64 -2.39 13.97
C GLY A 7 -16.73 -3.54 13.52
N VAL A 8 -16.62 -3.91 12.23
CA VAL A 8 -15.35 -4.41 11.60
C VAL A 8 -15.35 -3.78 10.22
N PHE A 9 -14.36 -2.94 10.00
CA PHE A 9 -14.20 -2.13 8.80
C PHE A 9 -12.69 -2.05 8.53
N VAL A 10 -12.11 -3.15 8.04
CA VAL A 10 -10.72 -3.15 7.57
C VAL A 10 -10.64 -4.10 6.39
N SER A 11 -10.83 -3.55 5.20
CA SER A 11 -9.95 -3.80 4.05
C SER A 11 -10.44 -3.16 2.75
N MET A 12 -11.73 -2.95 2.52
CA MET A 12 -12.21 -2.25 1.33
C MET A 12 -13.60 -1.68 1.56
N LEU A 13 -13.71 -0.41 1.92
CA LEU A 13 -14.92 0.34 1.63
C LEU A 13 -14.48 1.69 1.08
N SER A 14 -14.98 2.01 -0.08
CA SER A 14 -15.14 3.35 -0.58
C SER A 14 -16.54 3.31 -1.22
N MET A 15 -17.19 4.42 -1.53
CA MET A 15 -18.62 4.40 -1.86
C MET A 15 -18.93 4.97 -3.24
N THR A 16 -19.99 4.41 -3.81
CA THR A 16 -20.35 4.47 -5.23
C THR A 16 -21.62 5.31 -5.43
N PRO A 17 -21.76 5.98 -6.59
CA PRO A 17 -22.99 6.64 -7.00
C PRO A 17 -23.89 5.66 -7.78
N MET A 18 -25.12 5.42 -7.31
CA MET A 18 -26.34 5.27 -8.13
C MET A 18 -27.51 4.89 -7.22
N LEU A 19 -28.01 5.88 -6.48
CA LEU A 19 -29.43 6.01 -6.12
C LEU A 19 -29.74 7.50 -6.26
N GLU A 20 -29.85 7.99 -7.50
CA GLU A 20 -30.52 9.27 -7.77
C GLU A 20 -32.02 9.02 -7.73
N ALA A 21 -32.53 8.83 -6.51
CA ALA A 21 -33.90 9.09 -6.08
C ALA A 21 -33.94 8.77 -4.58
N GLN A 22 -34.19 9.79 -3.76
CA GLN A 22 -34.34 9.74 -2.30
C GLN A 22 -33.03 9.88 -1.47
N ASN A 23 -32.62 11.14 -1.32
CA ASN A 23 -32.03 11.74 -0.11
C ASN A 23 -31.12 10.85 0.76
N ILE A 24 -29.83 10.73 0.43
CA ILE A 24 -28.80 10.57 1.47
C ILE A 24 -27.56 11.42 1.16
N SER A 25 -27.17 12.22 2.16
CA SER A 25 -26.08 13.21 2.13
C SER A 25 -24.69 12.59 1.89
N GLY A 26 -23.77 13.38 1.35
CA GLY A 26 -22.39 12.99 1.02
C GLY A 26 -21.55 12.37 2.14
N LEU A 27 -21.98 12.45 3.41
CA LEU A 27 -21.22 11.94 4.56
C LEU A 27 -21.12 10.43 4.67
N GLN A 28 -22.08 9.70 4.12
CA GLN A 28 -21.99 8.24 4.13
C GLN A 28 -20.70 7.83 3.40
N LYS A 29 -20.35 8.51 2.29
CA LYS A 29 -19.20 8.19 1.43
C LYS A 29 -17.82 8.38 2.08
N GLU A 30 -17.72 9.22 3.11
CA GLU A 30 -16.42 9.59 3.72
C GLU A 30 -15.95 8.61 4.78
N ARG A 31 -16.86 7.93 5.49
CA ARG A 31 -16.49 7.06 6.61
C ARG A 31 -15.55 5.92 6.24
N PRO A 32 -15.70 5.25 5.09
CA PRO A 32 -14.75 4.23 4.70
C PRO A 32 -13.36 4.75 4.34
N LEU A 33 -13.28 5.92 3.70
CA LEU A 33 -12.03 6.59 3.38
C LEU A 33 -11.28 6.96 4.66
N LEU A 34 -12.01 7.44 5.66
CA LEU A 34 -11.46 7.74 6.97
C LEU A 34 -10.79 6.54 7.64
N LEU A 35 -11.33 5.32 7.49
CA LEU A 35 -10.79 4.08 8.07
C LEU A 35 -9.61 3.53 7.28
N LEU A 36 -9.61 3.71 5.95
CA LEU A 36 -8.46 3.42 5.10
C LEU A 36 -7.28 4.31 5.49
N GLU A 37 -7.51 5.61 5.65
CA GLU A 37 -6.48 6.56 6.10
C GLU A 37 -5.82 6.09 7.42
N GLU A 38 -6.56 5.51 8.37
CA GLU A 38 -5.98 5.06 9.64
C GLU A 38 -5.09 3.83 9.48
N ASN A 39 -5.45 2.88 8.61
CA ASN A 39 -4.60 1.72 8.32
C ASN A 39 -3.33 2.14 7.59
N LEU A 40 -3.47 3.02 6.60
CA LEU A 40 -2.35 3.58 5.83
C LEU A 40 -1.41 4.38 6.74
N GLU A 41 -1.96 5.18 7.65
CA GLU A 41 -1.20 5.96 8.62
C GLU A 41 -0.43 5.06 9.59
N GLN A 42 -1.05 3.98 10.10
CA GLN A 42 -0.39 3.01 10.96
C GLN A 42 0.78 2.31 10.28
N LEU A 43 0.68 2.08 8.96
CA LEU A 43 1.78 1.53 8.17
C LEU A 43 2.90 2.53 7.96
N SER A 44 2.59 3.78 7.67
CA SER A 44 3.59 4.85 7.60
C SER A 44 4.32 5.06 8.93
N ILE A 45 3.66 4.78 10.07
CA ILE A 45 4.28 4.82 11.39
C ILE A 45 5.20 3.61 11.65
N GLY A 46 4.91 2.48 11.01
CA GLY A 46 5.62 1.21 11.17
C GLY A 46 6.78 1.00 10.20
N ASN A 47 6.73 1.62 9.02
CA ASN A 47 7.71 1.50 7.94
C ASN A 47 8.47 2.82 7.74
N GLU A 48 9.78 2.74 7.51
CA GLU A 48 10.61 3.92 7.21
C GLU A 48 10.69 4.26 5.73
N GLU A 49 10.29 3.33 4.84
CA GLU A 49 10.23 3.57 3.38
C GLU A 49 8.84 4.09 2.98
N GLU A 50 8.80 5.15 2.17
CA GLU A 50 7.56 5.62 1.52
C GLU A 50 7.15 4.64 0.40
N TYR A 51 5.87 4.24 0.40
CA TYR A 51 5.31 3.34 -0.61
C TYR A 51 4.43 4.15 -1.58
N GLY A 52 4.46 3.79 -2.87
CA GLY A 52 3.50 4.31 -3.86
C GLY A 52 2.14 3.64 -3.69
N TRP A 53 1.13 4.40 -3.26
CA TRP A 53 -0.24 3.93 -2.99
C TRP A 53 -1.19 4.05 -4.18
N GLU A 54 -0.71 4.64 -5.27
CA GLU A 54 -1.58 5.20 -6.30
C GLU A 54 -2.35 4.13 -7.08
N ASP A 55 -1.67 3.05 -7.49
CA ASP A 55 -2.27 1.97 -8.28
C ASP A 55 -3.39 1.25 -7.50
N GLU A 56 -3.19 1.08 -6.19
CA GLU A 56 -4.14 0.45 -5.29
C GLU A 56 -5.32 1.35 -4.99
N LEU A 57 -5.08 2.64 -4.71
CA LEU A 57 -6.15 3.63 -4.52
C LEU A 57 -6.97 3.81 -5.81
N GLU A 58 -6.34 3.73 -6.98
CA GLU A 58 -7.00 3.78 -8.28
C GLU A 58 -7.90 2.56 -8.49
N GLU A 59 -7.38 1.34 -8.27
CA GLU A 59 -8.15 0.11 -8.42
C GLU A 59 -9.38 0.10 -7.49
N LEU A 60 -9.19 0.54 -6.24
CA LEU A 60 -10.29 0.66 -5.28
C LEU A 60 -11.36 1.62 -5.80
N SER A 61 -10.98 2.83 -6.21
CA SER A 61 -11.90 3.82 -6.79
C SER A 61 -12.62 3.34 -8.05
N ARG A 62 -11.99 2.49 -8.86
CA ARG A 62 -12.62 1.89 -10.04
C ARG A 62 -13.74 0.94 -9.66
N ARG A 63 -13.50 0.04 -8.70
CA ARG A 63 -14.50 -0.92 -8.19
C ARG A 63 -15.73 -0.25 -7.61
N LEU A 64 -15.55 0.97 -7.12
CA LEU A 64 -16.68 1.79 -6.72
C LEU A 64 -17.53 2.23 -7.88
N GLN A 65 -16.89 2.76 -8.91
CA GLN A 65 -17.65 3.34 -10.00
C GLN A 65 -18.33 2.25 -10.85
N GLU A 66 -17.85 1.01 -10.76
CA GLU A 66 -18.33 -0.16 -11.49
C GLU A 66 -18.49 -1.38 -10.55
N PRO A 67 -19.65 -1.48 -9.85
CA PRO A 67 -19.90 -2.59 -8.95
C PRO A 67 -20.02 -3.93 -9.70
N VAL A 68 -19.52 -5.00 -9.07
CA VAL A 68 -19.52 -6.37 -9.60
C VAL A 68 -20.95 -6.93 -9.63
N ASN A 69 -21.39 -7.44 -10.77
CA ASN A 69 -22.69 -8.11 -10.84
C ASN A 69 -22.59 -9.52 -10.22
N LEU A 70 -23.28 -9.78 -9.12
CA LEU A 70 -23.23 -11.07 -8.40
C LEU A 70 -23.64 -12.25 -9.29
N ASN A 71 -24.62 -12.05 -10.18
CA ASN A 71 -25.11 -13.09 -11.10
C ASN A 71 -24.08 -13.51 -12.16
N ALA A 72 -23.01 -12.73 -12.37
CA ALA A 72 -21.93 -13.03 -13.30
C ALA A 72 -20.55 -12.99 -12.62
N ALA A 73 -20.51 -12.92 -11.29
CA ALA A 73 -19.28 -12.76 -10.55
C ALA A 73 -18.47 -14.05 -10.59
N THR A 74 -17.20 -13.93 -10.94
CA THR A 74 -16.25 -15.05 -10.81
C THR A 74 -15.70 -15.12 -9.39
N LYS A 75 -15.28 -16.32 -8.96
CA LYS A 75 -14.55 -16.50 -7.69
C LYS A 75 -13.41 -15.49 -7.54
N ARG A 76 -12.61 -15.29 -8.58
CA ARG A 76 -11.50 -14.31 -8.60
C ARG A 76 -11.93 -12.86 -8.42
N GLN A 77 -13.10 -12.46 -8.93
CA GLN A 77 -13.64 -11.12 -8.69
C GLN A 77 -14.10 -10.97 -7.24
N LEU A 78 -14.68 -12.02 -6.66
CA LEU A 78 -15.08 -12.02 -5.25
C LEU A 78 -13.87 -12.09 -4.30
N GLU A 79 -12.80 -12.78 -4.69
CA GLU A 79 -11.53 -12.81 -3.96
C GLU A 79 -10.86 -11.45 -3.89
N GLN A 80 -11.18 -10.52 -4.80
CA GLN A 80 -10.73 -9.15 -4.68
C GLN A 80 -11.35 -8.41 -3.48
N PHE A 81 -12.40 -8.96 -2.84
CA PHE A 81 -12.95 -8.43 -1.60
C PHE A 81 -12.30 -9.11 -0.38
N PRO A 82 -11.24 -8.53 0.21
CA PRO A 82 -10.49 -9.10 1.34
C PRO A 82 -11.28 -9.30 2.63
N PHE A 83 -12.47 -8.71 2.76
CA PHE A 83 -13.36 -8.95 3.89
C PHE A 83 -14.26 -10.17 3.69
N LEU A 84 -14.45 -10.63 2.45
CA LEU A 84 -15.15 -11.89 2.20
C LEU A 84 -14.19 -13.01 2.54
N THR A 85 -14.57 -13.83 3.52
CA THR A 85 -13.89 -15.11 3.69
C THR A 85 -14.16 -15.97 2.47
N ASP A 86 -13.21 -16.81 2.11
CA ASP A 86 -13.39 -17.76 1.03
C ASP A 86 -14.62 -18.69 1.26
N ILE A 87 -15.10 -18.94 2.51
CA ILE A 87 -16.33 -19.71 2.74
C ILE A 87 -17.54 -18.90 2.27
N GLN A 88 -17.59 -17.62 2.64
CA GLN A 88 -18.63 -16.71 2.16
C GLN A 88 -18.62 -16.57 0.63
N ILE A 89 -17.44 -16.59 -0.01
CA ILE A 89 -17.31 -16.59 -1.47
C ILE A 89 -17.92 -17.86 -2.07
N GLU A 90 -17.55 -19.04 -1.55
CA GLU A 90 -18.09 -20.32 -2.03
C GLU A 90 -19.60 -20.42 -1.78
N ASN A 91 -20.09 -20.01 -0.61
CA ASN A 91 -21.53 -20.01 -0.29
C ASN A 91 -22.31 -19.06 -1.21
N LEU A 92 -21.75 -17.89 -1.54
CA LEU A 92 -22.38 -16.96 -2.48
C LEU A 92 -22.45 -17.57 -3.89
N LEU A 93 -21.36 -18.16 -4.37
CA LEU A 93 -21.32 -18.83 -5.68
C LEU A 93 -22.27 -20.03 -5.71
N ALA A 94 -22.31 -20.82 -4.64
CA ALA A 94 -23.20 -21.97 -4.48
C ALA A 94 -24.67 -21.55 -4.48
N TYR A 95 -25.02 -20.46 -3.79
CA TYR A 95 -26.38 -19.92 -3.80
C TYR A 95 -26.84 -19.59 -5.22
N VAL A 96 -26.02 -18.87 -5.99
CA VAL A 96 -26.34 -18.53 -7.39
C VAL A 96 -26.42 -19.78 -8.27
N TYR A 97 -25.59 -20.78 -8.00
CA TYR A 97 -25.59 -22.05 -8.74
C TYR A 97 -26.86 -22.89 -8.47
N ILE A 98 -27.31 -22.96 -7.21
CA ILE A 98 -28.45 -23.78 -6.78
C ILE A 98 -29.78 -23.08 -7.09
N HIS A 99 -29.90 -21.79 -6.78
CA HIS A 99 -31.15 -21.04 -6.87
C HIS A 99 -31.30 -20.24 -8.18
N GLY A 100 -30.25 -20.17 -9.00
CA GLY A 100 -30.21 -19.39 -10.22
C GLY A 100 -29.85 -17.91 -9.99
N GLN A 101 -30.18 -17.05 -10.96
CA GLN A 101 -29.86 -15.62 -10.86
C GLN A 101 -30.63 -14.97 -9.70
N MET A 102 -29.90 -14.29 -8.81
CA MET A 102 -30.50 -13.39 -7.82
C MET A 102 -31.35 -12.35 -8.55
N GLN A 103 -32.53 -12.09 -8.03
CA GLN A 103 -33.47 -11.07 -8.50
C GLN A 103 -33.27 -9.76 -7.74
N THR A 104 -32.89 -9.86 -6.48
CA THR A 104 -32.66 -8.69 -5.62
C THR A 104 -31.40 -8.84 -4.79
N ILE A 105 -30.79 -7.69 -4.48
CA ILE A 105 -29.60 -7.65 -3.62
C ILE A 105 -29.90 -8.13 -2.18
N TYR A 106 -31.16 -8.11 -1.74
CA TYR A 106 -31.56 -8.56 -0.41
C TYR A 106 -31.44 -10.08 -0.21
N GLU A 107 -31.37 -10.86 -1.29
CA GLU A 107 -31.13 -12.31 -1.23
C GLU A 107 -29.77 -12.67 -0.64
N LEU A 108 -28.84 -11.72 -0.58
CA LEU A 108 -27.59 -11.85 0.18
C LEU A 108 -27.80 -12.29 1.64
N GLN A 109 -28.97 -12.00 2.24
CA GLN A 109 -29.32 -12.44 3.59
C GLN A 109 -29.59 -13.95 3.69
N LEU A 110 -29.83 -14.61 2.56
CA LEU A 110 -30.12 -16.03 2.45
C LEU A 110 -28.85 -16.85 2.19
N VAL A 111 -27.72 -16.20 1.90
CA VAL A 111 -26.43 -16.86 1.71
C VAL A 111 -25.87 -17.30 3.07
N GLU A 112 -25.52 -18.58 3.17
CA GLU A 112 -24.96 -19.15 4.41
C GLU A 112 -23.66 -18.44 4.83
N GLU A 113 -23.46 -18.27 6.14
CA GLU A 113 -22.32 -17.56 6.75
C GLU A 113 -22.15 -16.08 6.32
N MET A 114 -23.12 -15.52 5.59
CA MET A 114 -23.15 -14.10 5.24
C MET A 114 -23.85 -13.29 6.32
N ASP A 115 -23.07 -12.89 7.32
CA ASP A 115 -23.58 -12.07 8.40
C ASP A 115 -23.86 -10.63 7.92
N LYS A 116 -24.84 -9.96 8.53
CA LYS A 116 -25.26 -8.59 8.17
C LYS A 116 -24.10 -7.60 8.02
N ARG A 117 -23.03 -7.71 8.82
CA ARG A 117 -21.88 -6.82 8.66
C ARG A 117 -21.20 -7.08 7.33
N THR A 118 -20.91 -8.33 7.00
CA THR A 118 -20.33 -8.69 5.70
C THR A 118 -21.22 -8.21 4.55
N ILE A 119 -22.54 -8.30 4.67
CA ILE A 119 -23.49 -7.75 3.69
C ILE A 119 -23.30 -6.24 3.55
N ASP A 120 -23.34 -5.49 4.65
CA ASP A 120 -23.18 -4.02 4.65
C ASP A 120 -21.83 -3.60 4.02
N LEU A 121 -20.77 -4.42 4.17
CA LEU A 121 -19.47 -4.22 3.52
C LEU A 121 -19.52 -4.51 2.01
N LEU A 122 -20.28 -5.52 1.60
CA LEU A 122 -20.34 -5.97 0.22
C LEU A 122 -21.21 -5.03 -0.65
N LEU A 123 -22.33 -4.56 -0.12
CA LEU A 123 -23.37 -3.80 -0.84
C LEU A 123 -22.85 -2.68 -1.74
N PRO A 124 -21.87 -1.85 -1.35
CA PRO A 124 -21.39 -0.76 -2.20
C PRO A 124 -20.67 -1.24 -3.46
N PHE A 125 -20.12 -2.44 -3.45
CA PHE A 125 -19.27 -2.96 -4.53
C PHE A 125 -19.96 -3.95 -5.44
N VAL A 126 -21.21 -4.30 -5.16
CA VAL A 126 -21.92 -5.32 -5.90
C VAL A 126 -23.26 -4.83 -6.38
N CYS A 127 -23.75 -5.43 -7.45
CA CYS A 127 -25.09 -5.21 -7.94
C CYS A 127 -25.71 -6.54 -8.36
N VAL A 128 -27.03 -6.55 -8.49
CA VAL A 128 -27.79 -7.66 -9.04
C VAL A 128 -28.43 -7.16 -10.33
N ARG A 129 -27.99 -7.71 -11.46
CA ARG A 129 -28.56 -7.40 -12.79
C ARG A 129 -28.76 -8.71 -13.54
N ALA A 130 -29.84 -8.78 -14.32
CA ALA A 130 -30.11 -9.92 -15.17
C ALA A 130 -28.96 -10.14 -16.16
N VAL A 131 -28.41 -11.35 -16.19
CA VAL A 131 -27.34 -11.74 -17.10
C VAL A 131 -28.00 -12.42 -18.29
N LYS A 132 -27.90 -11.80 -19.47
CA LYS A 132 -28.31 -12.47 -20.71
C LYS A 132 -27.31 -13.59 -21.00
N ALA A 133 -27.80 -14.82 -21.13
CA ALA A 133 -26.98 -15.98 -21.46
C ALA A 133 -26.24 -15.74 -22.79
N GLY A 134 -24.95 -16.12 -22.84
CA GLY A 134 -24.21 -16.24 -24.11
C GLY A 134 -23.53 -15.00 -24.66
N ARG A 135 -23.31 -13.92 -23.88
CA ARG A 135 -22.40 -12.86 -24.34
C ARG A 135 -20.94 -13.31 -24.15
N GLY A 136 -20.30 -13.68 -25.25
CA GLY A 136 -18.84 -13.83 -25.33
C GLY A 136 -18.11 -12.51 -25.08
N TYR A 137 -16.80 -12.50 -25.31
CA TYR A 137 -15.99 -11.30 -25.15
C TYR A 137 -16.58 -10.11 -25.92
N PRO A 138 -16.66 -8.91 -25.33
CA PRO A 138 -17.29 -7.76 -25.97
C PRO A 138 -16.60 -7.39 -27.29
N ALA A 139 -17.39 -7.07 -28.31
CA ALA A 139 -16.86 -6.64 -29.62
C ALA A 139 -16.04 -5.34 -29.48
N LEU A 140 -14.95 -5.21 -30.24
CA LEU A 140 -14.05 -4.05 -30.19
C LEU A 140 -14.79 -2.71 -30.40
N LYS A 141 -15.79 -2.68 -31.29
CA LYS A 141 -16.63 -1.51 -31.52
C LYS A 141 -17.40 -1.08 -30.26
N SER A 142 -17.87 -2.03 -29.45
CA SER A 142 -18.53 -1.75 -28.18
C SER A 142 -17.54 -1.27 -27.13
N ILE A 143 -16.36 -1.85 -27.09
CA ILE A 143 -15.28 -1.43 -26.18
C ILE A 143 -14.89 0.02 -26.44
N LEU A 144 -14.64 0.39 -27.69
CA LEU A 144 -14.26 1.75 -28.05
C LEU A 144 -15.40 2.77 -27.90
N LYS A 145 -16.66 2.36 -28.10
CA LYS A 145 -17.82 3.26 -27.99
C LYS A 145 -18.27 3.50 -26.54
N TYR A 146 -18.20 2.48 -25.69
CA TYR A 146 -18.70 2.53 -24.31
C TYR A 146 -17.58 2.47 -23.26
N GLY A 147 -16.33 2.49 -23.70
CA GLY A 147 -15.18 2.64 -22.83
C GLY A 147 -15.21 4.02 -22.17
N LYS A 148 -14.70 4.08 -20.95
CA LYS A 148 -14.67 5.30 -20.15
C LYS A 148 -13.27 5.88 -20.22
N HIS A 149 -13.20 7.20 -20.39
CA HIS A 149 -11.96 7.93 -20.38
C HIS A 149 -11.83 8.71 -19.06
N GLU A 150 -10.63 8.72 -18.49
CA GLU A 150 -10.28 9.54 -17.33
C GLU A 150 -8.92 10.20 -17.58
N THR A 151 -8.88 11.52 -17.54
CA THR A 151 -7.65 12.32 -17.53
C THR A 151 -7.49 12.97 -16.17
N LEU A 152 -6.30 12.87 -15.60
CA LEU A 152 -5.94 13.48 -14.32
C LEU A 152 -4.66 14.28 -14.50
N ALA A 153 -4.72 15.57 -14.19
CA ALA A 153 -3.58 16.47 -14.18
C ALA A 153 -3.34 16.97 -12.75
N ARG A 154 -2.09 16.94 -12.29
CA ARG A 154 -1.69 17.39 -10.96
C ARG A 154 -0.56 18.41 -11.08
N LEU A 155 -0.61 19.46 -10.26
CA LEU A 155 0.39 20.50 -10.16
C LEU A 155 0.65 20.81 -8.69
N ASP A 156 1.90 20.71 -8.25
CA ASP A 156 2.29 21.11 -6.90
C ASP A 156 3.22 22.34 -6.97
N VAL A 157 2.85 23.36 -6.21
CA VAL A 157 3.50 24.67 -6.17
C VAL A 157 4.10 24.88 -4.77
N PRO A 158 5.42 24.83 -4.62
CA PRO A 158 6.07 25.18 -3.36
C PRO A 158 6.15 26.71 -3.19
N PHE A 159 5.76 27.23 -2.01
CA PHE A 159 5.93 28.64 -1.63
C PHE A 159 7.21 28.88 -0.82
N TYR A 160 8.22 28.06 -1.07
CA TYR A 160 9.54 28.15 -0.44
C TYR A 160 10.60 27.80 -1.49
N ILE A 161 11.80 28.34 -1.30
CA ILE A 161 12.94 28.08 -2.20
C ILE A 161 13.91 27.18 -1.44
N ARG A 162 14.26 26.04 -2.04
CA ARG A 162 15.33 25.18 -1.53
C ARG A 162 16.67 25.68 -2.03
N LYS A 163 17.72 25.55 -1.21
CA LYS A 163 19.10 25.93 -1.54
C LYS A 163 19.60 25.32 -2.85
N GLY A 164 19.14 24.12 -3.19
CA GLY A 164 19.46 23.45 -4.45
C GLY A 164 19.12 24.26 -5.70
N TYR A 165 18.07 25.09 -5.68
CA TYR A 165 17.68 25.92 -6.84
C TYR A 165 18.65 27.06 -7.14
N GLU A 166 19.54 27.43 -6.20
CA GLU A 166 20.52 28.49 -6.43
C GLU A 166 21.65 28.03 -7.36
N LYS A 167 22.04 26.74 -7.30
CA LYS A 167 23.24 26.25 -8.03
C LYS A 167 23.17 24.81 -8.54
N ASN A 168 22.37 23.94 -7.94
CA ASN A 168 22.50 22.48 -8.14
C ASN A 168 21.34 21.86 -8.92
N TYR A 169 20.12 22.36 -8.76
CA TYR A 169 18.94 21.85 -9.48
C TYR A 169 18.88 22.42 -10.90
N LEU A 170 18.68 21.52 -11.85
CA LEU A 170 18.75 21.79 -13.28
C LEU A 170 17.44 22.33 -13.86
N GLY A 171 16.33 22.18 -13.15
CA GLY A 171 15.01 22.59 -13.61
C GLY A 171 14.14 23.28 -12.56
N PRO A 172 12.91 23.66 -12.93
CA PRO A 172 12.02 24.46 -12.10
C PRO A 172 11.44 23.69 -10.92
N SER A 173 11.01 24.43 -9.90
CA SER A 173 10.52 23.90 -8.62
C SER A 173 9.11 23.31 -8.63
N LEU A 174 8.38 23.49 -9.74
CA LEU A 174 7.05 22.97 -9.93
C LEU A 174 7.09 21.47 -10.20
N TYR A 175 6.27 20.71 -9.48
CA TYR A 175 6.00 19.31 -9.80
C TYR A 175 4.74 19.24 -10.66
N HIS A 176 4.74 18.39 -11.68
CA HIS A 176 3.59 18.21 -12.56
C HIS A 176 3.46 16.78 -13.04
N SER A 177 2.26 16.20 -12.97
CA SER A 177 1.99 14.89 -13.55
C SER A 177 0.69 14.86 -14.35
N LEU A 178 0.70 14.07 -15.42
CA LEU A 178 -0.43 13.88 -16.32
C LEU A 178 -0.68 12.39 -16.50
N ARG A 179 -1.91 11.94 -16.20
CA ARG A 179 -2.37 10.58 -16.36
C ARG A 179 -3.57 10.55 -17.28
N TYR A 180 -3.55 9.63 -18.23
CA TYR A 180 -4.68 9.27 -19.07
C TYR A 180 -4.96 7.79 -18.91
N ASN A 181 -6.21 7.45 -18.66
CA ASN A 181 -6.69 6.08 -18.51
C ASN A 181 -7.95 5.88 -19.36
N PHE A 182 -7.99 4.76 -20.05
CA PHE A 182 -9.14 4.26 -20.78
C PHE A 182 -9.43 2.85 -20.29
N HIS A 183 -10.67 2.58 -19.89
CA HIS A 183 -11.06 1.24 -19.50
C HIS A 183 -12.46 0.87 -19.95
N TYR A 184 -12.67 -0.43 -20.15
CA TYR A 184 -13.98 -1.00 -20.44
C TYR A 184 -14.25 -2.19 -19.51
N GLY A 185 -14.95 -1.92 -18.41
CA GLY A 185 -15.21 -2.92 -17.37
C GLY A 185 -13.91 -3.54 -16.86
N ASP A 186 -13.91 -4.88 -16.76
CA ASP A 186 -12.71 -5.66 -16.44
C ASP A 186 -11.95 -6.17 -17.66
N TYR A 187 -12.40 -5.87 -18.89
CA TYR A 187 -11.91 -6.51 -20.11
C TYR A 187 -10.66 -5.86 -20.70
N LEU A 188 -10.65 -4.53 -20.81
CA LEU A 188 -9.57 -3.78 -21.43
C LEU A 188 -9.22 -2.55 -20.59
N GLN A 189 -7.92 -2.33 -20.39
CA GLN A 189 -7.37 -1.15 -19.74
C GLN A 189 -6.17 -0.65 -20.53
N ILE A 190 -6.13 0.64 -20.83
CA ILE A 190 -5.07 1.30 -21.59
C ILE A 190 -4.78 2.61 -20.90
N GLY A 191 -3.52 2.99 -20.77
CA GLY A 191 -3.21 4.31 -20.27
C GLY A 191 -1.76 4.72 -20.41
N VAL A 192 -1.55 6.00 -20.15
CA VAL A 192 -0.24 6.64 -20.11
C VAL A 192 -0.16 7.60 -18.94
N THR A 193 0.94 7.56 -18.21
CA THR A 193 1.26 8.46 -17.10
C THR A 193 2.62 9.10 -17.38
N GLY A 194 2.71 10.41 -17.24
CA GLY A 194 3.96 11.16 -17.25
C GLY A 194 4.12 11.94 -15.95
N GLU A 195 5.34 11.99 -15.41
CA GLU A 195 5.68 12.73 -14.20
C GLU A 195 6.88 13.65 -14.47
N LYS A 196 6.82 14.86 -13.90
CA LYS A 196 7.92 15.80 -13.82
C LYS A 196 8.19 16.09 -12.36
N ASP A 197 9.32 15.61 -11.86
CA ASP A 197 9.74 15.87 -10.50
C ASP A 197 10.22 17.33 -10.26
N ALA A 198 10.11 17.76 -9.00
CA ALA A 198 10.51 19.12 -8.61
C ALA A 198 12.03 19.28 -8.66
N GLY A 199 12.53 20.25 -9.42
CA GLY A 199 13.96 20.45 -9.66
C GLY A 199 14.48 19.82 -10.94
N GLU A 200 13.64 19.07 -11.67
CA GLU A 200 14.02 18.43 -12.93
C GLU A 200 13.70 19.27 -14.16
N PRO A 201 14.52 19.17 -15.22
CA PRO A 201 14.26 19.85 -16.48
C PRO A 201 13.04 19.26 -17.20
N PHE A 202 12.35 20.09 -17.97
CA PHE A 202 11.19 19.69 -18.78
C PHE A 202 11.39 20.18 -20.21
N PHE A 203 11.36 19.25 -21.19
CA PHE A 203 11.76 19.52 -22.57
C PHE A 203 13.20 20.09 -22.72
N ALA A 204 14.10 19.75 -21.79
CA ALA A 204 15.47 20.27 -21.77
C ALA A 204 16.45 19.26 -21.18
N LEU A 205 17.76 19.48 -21.43
CA LEU A 205 18.88 18.69 -20.90
C LEU A 205 18.71 17.18 -21.16
N HIS A 206 18.67 16.36 -20.11
CA HIS A 206 18.45 14.91 -20.19
C HIS A 206 16.98 14.54 -20.46
N ASN A 207 16.02 15.42 -20.17
CA ASN A 207 14.58 15.23 -20.37
C ASN A 207 14.07 15.87 -21.67
N ARG A 208 14.74 15.60 -22.80
CA ARG A 208 14.41 16.22 -24.11
C ARG A 208 12.99 15.89 -24.60
N LYS A 209 12.43 14.75 -24.17
CA LYS A 209 11.11 14.27 -24.60
C LYS A 209 9.94 14.88 -23.81
N GLY A 210 10.22 15.70 -22.79
CA GLY A 210 9.21 16.29 -21.91
C GLY A 210 9.43 15.86 -20.47
N TYR A 211 8.71 14.82 -20.06
CA TYR A 211 8.77 14.23 -18.71
C TYR A 211 10.03 13.36 -18.54
N ASP A 212 10.53 13.22 -17.31
CA ASP A 212 11.57 12.25 -16.91
C ASP A 212 11.01 10.83 -16.95
N TYR A 213 9.84 10.63 -16.34
CA TYR A 213 9.20 9.34 -16.28
C TYR A 213 7.97 9.22 -17.18
N TYR A 214 7.88 8.05 -17.85
CA TYR A 214 6.71 7.63 -18.60
C TYR A 214 6.32 6.20 -18.25
N SER A 215 5.05 6.00 -17.89
CA SER A 215 4.43 4.69 -17.77
C SER A 215 3.32 4.52 -18.79
N PHE A 216 3.45 3.55 -19.69
CA PHE A 216 2.41 3.17 -20.64
C PHE A 216 2.02 1.72 -20.42
N TYR A 217 0.72 1.41 -20.44
CA TYR A 217 0.23 0.06 -20.19
C TYR A 217 -0.95 -0.28 -21.10
N PHE A 218 -1.04 -1.56 -21.43
CA PHE A 218 -2.15 -2.16 -22.14
C PHE A 218 -2.44 -3.52 -21.53
N LEU A 219 -3.63 -3.70 -20.97
CA LEU A 219 -4.03 -4.90 -20.23
C LEU A 219 -5.37 -5.41 -20.74
N ILE A 220 -5.37 -6.66 -21.24
CA ILE A 220 -6.56 -7.43 -21.60
C ILE A 220 -6.81 -8.47 -20.51
N LYS A 221 -8.08 -8.69 -20.11
CA LYS A 221 -8.45 -9.79 -19.21
C LYS A 221 -9.68 -10.54 -19.70
N ASN A 222 -9.79 -11.80 -19.28
CA ASN A 222 -10.96 -12.67 -19.50
C ASN A 222 -11.30 -12.93 -20.98
N LEU A 223 -10.29 -13.03 -21.85
CA LEU A 223 -10.44 -13.41 -23.26
C LEU A 223 -10.37 -14.94 -23.43
N GLY A 224 -11.47 -15.62 -23.09
CA GLY A 224 -11.55 -17.09 -23.19
C GLY A 224 -10.54 -17.78 -22.27
N ARG A 225 -9.63 -18.58 -22.83
CA ARG A 225 -8.53 -19.22 -22.06
C ARG A 225 -7.47 -18.21 -21.63
N LEU A 226 -7.34 -17.07 -22.31
CA LEU A 226 -6.42 -16.00 -21.92
C LEU A 226 -7.05 -15.20 -20.77
N LYS A 227 -6.62 -15.49 -19.55
CA LYS A 227 -7.15 -14.83 -18.35
C LYS A 227 -6.60 -13.41 -18.18
N ALA A 228 -5.34 -13.17 -18.57
CA ALA A 228 -4.72 -11.84 -18.60
C ALA A 228 -3.60 -11.75 -19.65
N LEU A 229 -3.46 -10.59 -20.29
CA LEU A 229 -2.33 -10.24 -21.15
C LEU A 229 -1.98 -8.78 -20.90
N ALA A 230 -0.75 -8.51 -20.48
CA ALA A 230 -0.20 -7.18 -20.31
C ALA A 230 0.92 -6.91 -21.31
N LEU A 231 0.89 -5.72 -21.91
CA LEU A 231 1.92 -5.17 -22.78
C LEU A 231 2.33 -3.79 -22.24
N GLY A 232 3.62 -3.48 -22.27
CA GLY A 232 4.17 -2.25 -21.70
C GLY A 232 4.49 -2.42 -20.22
N ASN A 233 4.06 -1.49 -19.38
CA ASN A 233 4.34 -1.50 -17.95
C ASN A 233 3.28 -2.29 -17.16
N TYR A 234 3.74 -3.25 -16.37
CA TYR A 234 2.88 -4.13 -15.59
C TYR A 234 3.49 -4.49 -14.23
N ARG A 235 2.65 -5.03 -13.36
CA ARG A 235 2.99 -5.51 -12.02
C ARG A 235 2.67 -6.99 -11.89
N LEU A 236 3.47 -7.70 -11.10
CA LEU A 236 3.38 -9.14 -10.88
C LEU A 236 3.33 -9.46 -9.40
N SER A 237 2.46 -10.41 -9.05
CA SER A 237 2.13 -10.73 -7.67
C SER A 237 1.73 -12.20 -7.60
N PHE A 238 2.62 -13.03 -7.06
CA PHE A 238 2.45 -14.48 -6.96
C PHE A 238 2.84 -15.00 -5.57
N GLY A 239 2.32 -16.18 -5.22
CA GLY A 239 2.59 -16.85 -3.95
C GLY A 239 2.25 -16.04 -2.70
N GLN A 240 3.15 -16.06 -1.71
CA GLN A 240 3.15 -15.17 -0.56
C GLN A 240 4.26 -14.12 -0.65
N GLY A 241 4.82 -13.89 -1.85
CA GLY A 241 5.82 -12.87 -2.20
C GLY A 241 7.22 -13.09 -1.67
N LEU A 242 7.60 -14.32 -1.29
CA LEU A 242 9.01 -14.64 -1.06
C LEU A 242 9.81 -14.56 -2.36
N VAL A 243 9.22 -14.98 -3.48
CA VAL A 243 9.86 -14.89 -4.80
C VAL A 243 9.57 -13.56 -5.49
N LEU A 244 8.29 -13.21 -5.64
CA LEU A 244 7.86 -12.09 -6.49
C LEU A 244 6.55 -11.45 -6.01
N SER A 245 6.62 -10.20 -5.59
CA SER A 245 5.45 -9.38 -5.25
C SER A 245 5.74 -7.89 -5.41
N THR A 246 5.22 -7.29 -6.48
CA THR A 246 5.18 -5.82 -6.63
C THR A 246 3.88 -5.19 -6.12
N ASP A 247 2.90 -6.00 -5.73
CA ASP A 247 1.67 -5.50 -5.12
C ASP A 247 1.97 -4.89 -3.75
N PHE A 248 1.24 -3.83 -3.44
CA PHE A 248 1.24 -3.26 -2.10
C PHE A 248 0.72 -4.27 -1.06
N ARG A 249 1.33 -4.23 0.13
CA ARG A 249 0.97 -5.07 1.28
C ARG A 249 0.77 -4.24 2.52
N LEU A 250 -0.39 -4.39 3.14
CA LEU A 250 -0.61 -3.92 4.49
C LEU A 250 0.23 -4.82 5.42
N GLY A 251 1.28 -4.27 6.02
CA GLY A 251 2.14 -4.95 7.00
C GLY A 251 1.44 -5.23 8.33
N LYS A 252 2.18 -5.20 9.44
CA LYS A 252 1.64 -5.44 10.80
C LYS A 252 0.71 -4.29 11.22
N THR A 253 -0.59 -4.43 11.03
CA THR A 253 -1.63 -3.47 11.44
C THR A 253 -2.58 -4.05 12.48
N PHE A 254 -3.62 -3.29 12.85
CA PHE A 254 -4.61 -3.65 13.87
C PHE A 254 -5.76 -4.54 13.38
N SER A 255 -5.60 -5.20 12.22
CA SER A 255 -6.57 -6.19 11.76
C SER A 255 -5.93 -7.35 11.04
N MET A 256 -6.41 -8.55 11.33
CA MET A 256 -5.90 -9.79 10.76
C MET A 256 -6.20 -9.94 9.26
N SER A 257 -7.25 -9.29 8.74
CA SER A 257 -7.57 -9.29 7.31
C SER A 257 -6.47 -8.66 6.45
N THR A 258 -5.70 -7.73 7.04
CA THR A 258 -4.57 -7.09 6.36
C THR A 258 -3.38 -8.03 6.15
N THR A 259 -3.30 -9.10 6.94
CA THR A 259 -2.25 -10.13 6.82
C THR A 259 -2.61 -11.20 5.79
N GLU A 260 -3.83 -11.20 5.24
CA GLU A 260 -4.21 -12.08 4.15
C GLU A 260 -3.70 -11.54 2.82
N TYR A 261 -2.76 -12.27 2.22
CA TYR A 261 -2.24 -11.93 0.92
C TYR A 261 -3.01 -12.69 -0.17
N ARG A 262 -3.75 -11.93 -0.98
CA ARG A 262 -4.41 -12.42 -2.19
C ARG A 262 -3.65 -11.90 -3.39
N THR A 263 -3.03 -12.81 -4.13
CA THR A 263 -2.19 -12.52 -5.30
C THR A 263 -3.03 -11.88 -6.40
N GLY A 264 -2.64 -10.69 -6.85
CA GLY A 264 -3.27 -9.99 -7.96
C GLY A 264 -2.95 -10.59 -9.34
N GLY A 265 -1.98 -11.50 -9.43
CA GLY A 265 -1.48 -12.03 -10.70
C GLY A 265 -0.85 -10.92 -11.54
N ILE A 266 -1.29 -10.78 -12.79
CA ILE A 266 -0.84 -9.72 -13.70
C ILE A 266 -1.77 -8.51 -13.59
N ARG A 267 -1.18 -7.34 -13.27
CA ARG A 267 -1.89 -6.05 -13.17
C ARG A 267 -1.20 -4.97 -13.98
N LYS A 268 -1.94 -3.91 -14.32
CA LYS A 268 -1.37 -2.71 -14.93
C LYS A 268 -0.48 -1.96 -13.92
N HIS A 269 0.46 -1.20 -14.42
CA HIS A 269 1.20 -0.21 -13.63
C HIS A 269 0.88 1.20 -14.15
N SER A 270 0.06 1.93 -13.41
CA SER A 270 -0.45 3.26 -13.77
C SER A 270 0.16 4.39 -12.93
N SER A 271 0.84 4.06 -11.83
CA SER A 271 1.42 5.01 -10.90
C SER A 271 2.69 5.67 -11.42
N THR A 272 3.18 6.64 -10.65
CA THR A 272 4.49 7.26 -10.88
C THR A 272 5.67 6.57 -10.18
N ASP A 273 5.47 5.44 -9.47
CA ASP A 273 6.55 4.66 -8.87
C ASP A 273 7.51 4.09 -9.94
N GLU A 274 8.72 4.63 -10.01
CA GLU A 274 9.72 4.29 -11.03
C GLU A 274 10.47 2.98 -10.77
N TYR A 275 10.34 2.38 -9.60
CA TYR A 275 11.14 1.21 -9.23
C TYR A 275 10.33 -0.10 -9.32
N ASN A 276 9.14 -0.19 -8.72
CA ASN A 276 8.41 -1.45 -8.54
C ASN A 276 7.46 -1.81 -9.70
N TYR A 277 8.00 -2.02 -10.90
CA TYR A 277 7.23 -2.51 -12.05
C TYR A 277 8.09 -3.31 -13.04
N PHE A 278 7.46 -3.85 -14.09
CA PHE A 278 8.10 -4.55 -15.19
C PHE A 278 7.70 -3.91 -16.51
N ARG A 279 8.59 -3.92 -17.52
CA ARG A 279 8.33 -3.35 -18.85
C ARG A 279 8.57 -4.40 -19.92
N GLY A 280 7.52 -4.83 -20.60
CA GLY A 280 7.58 -5.87 -21.61
C GLY A 280 6.23 -6.55 -21.82
N VAL A 281 6.20 -7.87 -21.68
CA VAL A 281 5.00 -8.69 -21.93
C VAL A 281 4.80 -9.69 -20.80
N ALA A 282 3.56 -9.84 -20.35
CA ALA A 282 3.17 -10.91 -19.44
C ALA A 282 1.80 -11.48 -19.81
N ALA A 283 1.62 -12.79 -19.71
CA ALA A 283 0.35 -13.45 -20.01
C ALA A 283 0.01 -14.53 -18.98
N THR A 284 -1.28 -14.70 -18.71
CA THR A 284 -1.84 -15.82 -17.92
C THR A 284 -2.85 -16.57 -18.77
N VAL A 285 -2.64 -17.87 -18.97
CA VAL A 285 -3.52 -18.76 -19.71
C VAL A 285 -4.06 -19.84 -18.79
N GLY A 286 -5.38 -20.00 -18.77
CA GLY A 286 -6.04 -21.15 -18.14
C GLY A 286 -5.97 -22.35 -19.09
N VAL A 287 -5.02 -23.24 -18.83
CA VAL A 287 -4.84 -24.47 -19.62
C VAL A 287 -5.97 -25.45 -19.31
N LEU A 288 -6.34 -25.55 -18.02
CA LEU A 288 -7.48 -26.31 -17.51
C LEU A 288 -8.30 -25.40 -16.59
N PRO A 289 -9.56 -25.73 -16.26
CA PRO A 289 -10.37 -24.91 -15.34
C PRO A 289 -9.70 -24.64 -13.99
N TYR A 290 -8.88 -25.58 -13.53
CA TYR A 290 -8.14 -25.57 -12.26
C TYR A 290 -6.63 -25.33 -12.42
N LEU A 291 -6.11 -25.12 -13.64
CA LEU A 291 -4.68 -24.95 -13.89
C LEU A 291 -4.42 -23.69 -14.72
N ASP A 292 -3.69 -22.78 -14.12
CA ASP A 292 -3.27 -21.52 -14.70
C ASP A 292 -1.76 -21.46 -14.86
N ILE A 293 -1.32 -21.05 -16.05
CA ILE A 293 0.09 -20.83 -16.35
C ILE A 293 0.28 -19.36 -16.71
N SER A 294 1.20 -18.72 -16.01
CA SER A 294 1.67 -17.37 -16.26
C SER A 294 3.10 -17.39 -16.75
N ALA A 295 3.41 -16.56 -17.74
CA ALA A 295 4.77 -16.32 -18.22
C ALA A 295 4.98 -14.81 -18.40
N PHE A 296 6.19 -14.34 -18.18
CA PHE A 296 6.52 -12.93 -18.30
C PHE A 296 7.97 -12.70 -18.76
N TYR A 297 8.15 -11.57 -19.44
CA TYR A 297 9.45 -11.06 -19.86
C TYR A 297 9.47 -9.54 -19.73
N SER A 298 10.53 -9.02 -19.12
CA SER A 298 10.75 -7.60 -18.91
C SER A 298 12.16 -7.21 -19.30
N HIS A 299 12.29 -6.05 -19.95
CA HIS A 299 13.56 -5.40 -20.25
C HIS A 299 13.48 -3.94 -19.82
N ARG A 300 14.33 -3.54 -18.87
CA ARG A 300 14.32 -2.20 -18.30
C ARG A 300 15.73 -1.65 -18.15
N SER A 301 15.89 -0.37 -18.46
CA SER A 301 17.02 0.41 -17.96
C SER A 301 16.73 0.84 -16.52
N MET A 302 17.74 0.80 -15.67
CA MET A 302 17.66 1.05 -14.24
C MET A 302 18.71 2.09 -13.84
N ASP A 303 18.37 2.87 -12.83
CA ASP A 303 19.26 3.87 -12.27
C ASP A 303 20.24 3.25 -11.27
N GLY A 304 21.47 3.73 -11.27
CA GLY A 304 22.48 3.26 -10.36
C GLY A 304 23.85 3.85 -10.60
N VAL A 305 24.82 3.35 -9.84
CA VAL A 305 26.22 3.72 -10.00
C VAL A 305 26.95 2.54 -10.63
N VAL A 306 27.67 2.83 -11.71
CA VAL A 306 28.54 1.86 -12.37
C VAL A 306 29.98 2.38 -12.30
N GLU A 307 30.84 1.64 -11.61
CA GLU A 307 32.27 1.95 -11.46
C GLU A 307 33.06 0.79 -12.08
N ASP A 308 34.06 1.10 -12.92
CA ASP A 308 34.91 0.11 -13.60
C ASP A 308 34.15 -1.00 -14.36
N GLY A 309 32.93 -0.70 -14.82
CA GLY A 309 32.07 -1.66 -15.52
C GLY A 309 31.16 -2.49 -14.62
N GLU A 310 31.23 -2.33 -13.30
CA GLU A 310 30.45 -3.07 -12.31
C GLU A 310 29.39 -2.19 -11.63
N ILE A 311 28.21 -2.77 -11.38
CA ILE A 311 27.10 -2.08 -10.71
C ILE A 311 27.35 -2.14 -9.20
N THR A 312 27.63 -0.98 -8.59
CA THR A 312 27.92 -0.90 -7.15
C THR A 312 26.71 -0.56 -6.29
N SER A 313 25.69 0.07 -6.88
CA SER A 313 24.44 0.41 -6.19
C SER A 313 23.29 0.64 -7.16
N ILE A 314 22.09 0.25 -6.73
CA ILE A 314 20.83 0.44 -7.47
C ILE A 314 20.03 1.54 -6.77
N TYR A 315 19.62 2.57 -7.52
CA TYR A 315 18.90 3.71 -6.97
C TYR A 315 17.39 3.48 -7.12
N LYS A 316 16.62 3.86 -6.09
CA LYS A 316 15.16 3.64 -6.02
C LYS A 316 14.36 4.94 -5.98
N THR A 317 15.01 6.09 -5.96
CA THR A 317 14.39 7.39 -5.68
C THR A 317 13.72 8.04 -6.89
N GLY A 318 14.10 7.67 -8.12
CA GLY A 318 13.61 8.30 -9.36
C GLY A 318 14.15 9.72 -9.64
N LEU A 319 14.71 10.39 -8.65
CA LEU A 319 15.17 11.79 -8.79
C LEU A 319 16.41 11.98 -9.71
N HIS A 320 16.31 12.88 -10.68
CA HIS A 320 17.32 13.36 -11.65
C HIS A 320 17.44 14.90 -11.68
N ARG A 321 17.53 15.55 -10.52
CA ARG A 321 17.50 17.01 -10.38
C ARG A 321 18.86 17.67 -10.59
N THR A 322 19.96 16.98 -10.28
CA THR A 322 21.34 17.48 -10.43
C THR A 322 22.09 16.71 -11.52
N GLN A 323 23.22 17.25 -12.02
CA GLN A 323 24.04 16.52 -13.01
C GLN A 323 24.48 15.14 -12.50
N LYS A 324 24.88 15.04 -11.23
CA LYS A 324 25.28 13.77 -10.60
C LYS A 324 24.13 12.77 -10.47
N GLU A 325 22.89 13.24 -10.41
CA GLU A 325 21.71 12.38 -10.39
C GLU A 325 21.37 11.96 -11.83
N ALA A 326 21.44 12.89 -12.80
CA ALA A 326 21.24 12.61 -14.21
C ALA A 326 22.27 11.63 -14.80
N ASP A 327 23.53 11.69 -14.37
CA ASP A 327 24.60 10.77 -14.82
C ASP A 327 24.33 9.31 -14.39
N LYS A 328 23.48 9.10 -13.37
CA LYS A 328 23.10 7.78 -12.86
C LYS A 328 21.82 7.24 -13.51
N MET A 329 21.14 8.07 -14.29
CA MET A 329 19.90 7.71 -14.97
C MET A 329 20.17 6.64 -16.03
N ASN A 330 19.36 5.58 -16.05
CA ASN A 330 19.44 4.50 -17.05
C ASN A 330 20.86 3.87 -17.19
N ALA A 331 21.62 3.81 -16.09
CA ALA A 331 23.04 3.41 -16.10
C ALA A 331 23.30 1.95 -16.52
N PHE A 332 22.36 1.04 -16.23
CA PHE A 332 22.47 -0.38 -16.58
C PHE A 332 21.11 -0.96 -17.00
N ALA A 333 21.13 -2.15 -17.62
CA ALA A 333 19.92 -2.83 -18.07
C ALA A 333 19.69 -4.11 -17.26
N LEU A 334 18.44 -4.30 -16.83
CA LEU A 334 17.94 -5.48 -16.16
C LEU A 334 16.92 -6.18 -17.06
N GLN A 335 17.23 -7.41 -17.44
CA GLN A 335 16.28 -8.32 -18.06
C GLN A 335 15.76 -9.32 -17.04
N VAL A 336 14.47 -9.59 -17.10
CA VAL A 336 13.81 -10.51 -16.19
C VAL A 336 12.89 -11.41 -17.00
N THR A 337 12.96 -12.71 -16.75
CA THR A 337 12.00 -13.66 -17.27
C THR A 337 11.58 -14.64 -16.19
N GLY A 338 10.40 -15.22 -16.34
CA GLY A 338 9.91 -16.16 -15.37
C GLY A 338 8.48 -16.59 -15.65
N GLY A 339 7.94 -17.34 -14.70
CA GLY A 339 6.60 -17.85 -14.79
C GLY A 339 6.04 -18.29 -13.45
N ASN A 340 4.73 -18.52 -13.45
CA ASN A 340 4.02 -19.10 -12.34
C ASN A 340 3.06 -20.16 -12.86
N VAL A 341 3.02 -21.31 -12.19
CA VAL A 341 2.00 -22.34 -12.43
C VAL A 341 1.16 -22.43 -11.17
N THR A 342 -0.13 -22.11 -11.28
CA THR A 342 -1.08 -22.19 -10.17
C THR A 342 -2.11 -23.29 -10.45
N TYR A 343 -2.18 -24.26 -9.54
CA TYR A 343 -3.24 -25.26 -9.48
C TYR A 343 -4.22 -24.89 -8.37
N GLU A 344 -5.51 -24.80 -8.68
CA GLU A 344 -6.55 -24.48 -7.72
C GLU A 344 -7.77 -25.37 -7.92
N LYS A 345 -8.08 -26.20 -6.92
CA LYS A 345 -9.26 -27.07 -6.90
C LYS A 345 -9.82 -27.17 -5.49
N ASN A 346 -11.11 -26.87 -5.35
CA ASN A 346 -11.84 -26.92 -4.08
C ASN A 346 -11.11 -26.11 -2.99
N SER A 347 -10.69 -26.76 -1.92
CA SER A 347 -10.05 -26.18 -0.75
C SER A 347 -8.52 -26.11 -0.84
N LEU A 348 -7.93 -26.58 -1.94
CA LEU A 348 -6.49 -26.63 -2.15
C LEU A 348 -6.07 -25.72 -3.32
N LYS A 349 -5.08 -24.88 -3.05
CA LYS A 349 -4.34 -24.10 -4.04
C LYS A 349 -2.85 -24.33 -3.84
N MET A 350 -2.15 -24.59 -4.92
CA MET A 350 -0.70 -24.75 -4.94
C MET A 350 -0.14 -23.94 -6.10
N GLY A 351 0.99 -23.29 -5.89
CA GLY A 351 1.66 -22.49 -6.89
C GLY A 351 3.15 -22.78 -6.92
N VAL A 352 3.76 -22.71 -8.10
CA VAL A 352 5.22 -22.69 -8.27
C VAL A 352 5.55 -21.44 -9.06
N THR A 353 6.44 -20.60 -8.50
CA THR A 353 6.88 -19.35 -9.11
C THR A 353 8.38 -19.40 -9.32
N GLY A 354 8.84 -19.05 -10.52
CA GLY A 354 10.25 -18.91 -10.85
C GLY A 354 10.52 -17.57 -11.54
N ILE A 355 11.64 -16.95 -11.20
CA ILE A 355 12.12 -15.71 -11.80
C ILE A 355 13.63 -15.80 -11.98
N TYR A 356 14.10 -15.29 -13.12
CA TYR A 356 15.50 -15.19 -13.46
C TYR A 356 15.83 -13.74 -13.81
N TYR A 357 16.96 -13.26 -13.32
CA TYR A 357 17.47 -11.91 -13.49
C TYR A 357 18.76 -11.96 -14.29
N PHE A 358 18.86 -11.15 -15.33
CA PHE A 358 20.06 -10.95 -16.11
C PHE A 358 20.43 -9.47 -16.07
N PHE A 359 21.56 -9.15 -15.45
CA PHE A 359 22.15 -7.83 -15.49
C PHE A 359 23.14 -7.77 -16.66
N ASN A 360 23.08 -6.70 -17.46
CA ASN A 360 24.04 -6.51 -18.55
C ASN A 360 25.47 -6.20 -18.06
N ARG A 361 25.65 -6.01 -16.76
CA ARG A 361 26.92 -5.74 -16.08
C ARG A 361 26.94 -6.49 -14.74
N PRO A 362 28.10 -6.95 -14.23
CA PRO A 362 28.17 -7.61 -12.92
C PRO A 362 27.67 -6.70 -11.80
N TYR A 363 26.86 -7.23 -10.88
CA TYR A 363 26.44 -6.55 -9.67
C TYR A 363 27.43 -6.85 -8.54
N GLU A 364 28.21 -5.84 -8.17
CA GLU A 364 29.28 -5.92 -7.17
C GLU A 364 29.09 -4.80 -6.14
N PRO A 365 28.16 -4.98 -5.18
CA PRO A 365 27.89 -3.95 -4.19
C PRO A 365 29.12 -3.74 -3.30
N ARG A 366 29.42 -2.47 -2.98
CA ARG A 366 30.57 -2.14 -2.12
C ARG A 366 30.51 -2.94 -0.81
N LEU A 367 31.58 -3.68 -0.54
CA LEU A 367 31.69 -4.60 0.60
C LEU A 367 31.70 -3.84 1.93
N ASN A 368 30.52 -3.60 2.48
CA ASN A 368 30.35 -3.25 3.89
C ASN A 368 30.08 -4.52 4.70
N LYS A 369 30.44 -4.54 6.00
CA LYS A 369 30.28 -5.72 6.87
C LYS A 369 28.86 -6.32 6.88
N HIS A 370 27.82 -5.49 6.71
CA HIS A 370 26.43 -5.93 6.60
C HIS A 370 26.03 -6.42 5.19
N ALA A 371 26.74 -6.00 4.14
CA ALA A 371 26.46 -6.32 2.74
C ALA A 371 27.21 -7.57 2.24
N LYS A 372 28.01 -8.22 3.10
CA LYS A 372 28.87 -9.38 2.76
C LYS A 372 28.14 -10.53 2.06
N TYR A 373 26.86 -10.76 2.38
CA TYR A 373 26.06 -11.85 1.81
C TYR A 373 25.11 -11.41 0.71
N ASN A 374 25.28 -10.19 0.20
CA ASN A 374 24.57 -9.78 -1.00
C ASN A 374 25.05 -10.63 -2.19
N LEU A 375 24.24 -10.63 -3.24
CA LEU A 375 24.60 -11.33 -4.47
C LEU A 375 25.74 -10.61 -5.20
N HIS A 376 26.55 -11.40 -5.89
CA HIS A 376 27.71 -11.01 -6.68
C HIS A 376 27.61 -11.70 -8.05
N GLY A 377 27.89 -11.00 -9.13
CA GLY A 377 27.77 -11.50 -10.51
C GLY A 377 26.61 -10.89 -11.33
N SER A 378 26.37 -11.45 -12.52
CA SER A 378 25.42 -10.91 -13.51
C SER A 378 24.05 -11.61 -13.52
N ASP A 379 23.98 -12.85 -13.04
CA ASP A 379 22.84 -13.72 -13.29
C ASP A 379 22.36 -14.39 -12.01
N PHE A 380 21.06 -14.24 -11.73
CA PHE A 380 20.45 -14.73 -10.50
C PHE A 380 19.09 -15.36 -10.75
N TYR A 381 18.66 -16.23 -9.85
CA TYR A 381 17.33 -16.80 -9.90
C TYR A 381 16.71 -16.90 -8.52
N ASN A 382 15.39 -16.92 -8.49
CA ASN A 382 14.59 -17.33 -7.33
C ASN A 382 13.49 -18.27 -7.79
N VAL A 383 13.26 -19.33 -7.03
CA VAL A 383 12.18 -20.30 -7.25
C VAL A 383 11.52 -20.58 -5.93
N GLY A 384 10.19 -20.68 -5.92
CA GLY A 384 9.43 -20.98 -4.72
C GLY A 384 8.15 -21.71 -5.01
N MET A 385 7.70 -22.45 -4.02
CA MET A 385 6.44 -23.18 -4.01
C MET A 385 5.56 -22.62 -2.90
N ASP A 386 4.36 -22.20 -3.28
CA ASP A 386 3.32 -21.73 -2.37
C ASP A 386 2.17 -22.72 -2.27
N TYR A 387 1.48 -22.70 -1.14
CA TYR A 387 0.28 -23.47 -0.94
C TYR A 387 -0.71 -22.72 -0.06
N ARG A 388 -1.98 -23.03 -0.28
CA ARG A 388 -3.10 -22.65 0.58
C ARG A 388 -4.01 -23.86 0.67
N TYR A 389 -4.17 -24.35 1.89
CA TYR A 389 -5.05 -25.45 2.20
C TYR A 389 -6.07 -25.00 3.24
N ARG A 390 -7.33 -25.28 2.99
CA ARG A 390 -8.44 -25.00 3.89
C ARG A 390 -9.05 -26.31 4.38
N LEU A 391 -9.26 -26.38 5.68
CA LEU A 391 -9.95 -27.48 6.34
C LEU A 391 -10.93 -26.92 7.37
N GLY A 392 -12.20 -26.76 6.97
CA GLY A 392 -13.24 -26.15 7.80
C GLY A 392 -12.85 -24.76 8.31
N ARG A 393 -12.69 -24.61 9.62
CA ARG A 393 -12.31 -23.37 10.31
C ARG A 393 -10.81 -23.04 10.25
N PHE A 394 -9.99 -23.96 9.73
CA PHE A 394 -8.55 -23.79 9.59
C PHE A 394 -8.18 -23.39 8.17
N VAL A 395 -7.30 -22.39 8.05
CA VAL A 395 -6.66 -22.01 6.79
C VAL A 395 -5.16 -22.00 7.00
N TRP A 396 -4.46 -22.88 6.30
CA TRP A 396 -3.01 -22.97 6.31
C TRP A 396 -2.46 -22.46 4.98
N VAL A 397 -1.62 -21.44 5.05
CA VAL A 397 -0.98 -20.82 3.88
C VAL A 397 0.51 -20.80 4.10
N GLY A 398 1.30 -21.15 3.10
CA GLY A 398 2.73 -21.06 3.19
C GLY A 398 3.40 -20.83 1.85
N GLU A 399 4.67 -20.44 1.90
CA GLU A 399 5.56 -20.39 0.76
C GLU A 399 6.96 -20.78 1.23
N ALA A 400 7.63 -21.62 0.45
CA ALA A 400 9.03 -21.93 0.59
C ALA A 400 9.74 -21.50 -0.70
N ALA A 401 10.82 -20.73 -0.56
CA ALA A 401 11.57 -20.21 -1.68
C ALA A 401 13.07 -20.41 -1.48
N THR A 402 13.79 -20.56 -2.58
CA THR A 402 15.24 -20.59 -2.65
C THR A 402 15.68 -19.75 -3.84
N GLY A 403 16.96 -19.43 -3.91
CA GLY A 403 17.52 -18.72 -5.05
C GLY A 403 18.96 -19.12 -5.30
N SER A 404 19.71 -18.25 -5.97
CA SER A 404 21.15 -18.44 -6.16
C SER A 404 21.90 -18.66 -4.84
N LYS A 405 21.39 -18.12 -3.73
CA LYS A 405 21.87 -18.35 -2.36
C LYS A 405 20.68 -18.37 -1.39
N GLY A 406 20.87 -19.10 -0.28
CA GLY A 406 19.92 -19.13 0.82
C GLY A 406 18.55 -19.71 0.52
N TYR A 407 17.69 -19.65 1.53
CA TYR A 407 16.28 -20.03 1.44
C TYR A 407 15.41 -19.21 2.39
N ALA A 408 14.13 -19.16 2.08
CA ALA A 408 13.10 -18.46 2.82
C ALA A 408 11.87 -19.34 3.00
N LEU A 409 11.29 -19.31 4.19
CA LEU A 409 10.10 -20.04 4.57
C LEU A 409 9.12 -19.08 5.24
N LEU A 410 7.86 -19.18 4.86
CA LEU A 410 6.77 -18.45 5.50
C LEU A 410 5.59 -19.40 5.66
N ASN A 411 5.04 -19.46 6.86
CA ASN A 411 3.90 -20.27 7.22
C ASN A 411 2.89 -19.43 8.00
N ARG A 412 1.62 -19.54 7.65
CA ARG A 412 0.51 -18.86 8.31
C ARG A 412 -0.60 -19.85 8.61
N LEU A 413 -0.97 -19.96 9.87
CA LEU A 413 -2.10 -20.75 10.32
C LEU A 413 -3.15 -19.80 10.89
N LYS A 414 -4.30 -19.72 10.21
CA LYS A 414 -5.47 -18.97 10.67
C LYS A 414 -6.50 -19.96 11.21
N TYR A 415 -7.05 -19.65 12.37
CA TYR A 415 -8.13 -20.41 12.97
C TYR A 415 -9.28 -19.48 13.36
N ASN A 416 -10.45 -19.71 12.76
CA ASN A 416 -11.67 -18.98 13.07
C ASN A 416 -12.47 -19.77 14.12
N LEU A 417 -12.37 -19.42 15.40
CA LEU A 417 -13.15 -20.11 16.44
C LEU A 417 -14.65 -19.91 16.22
N SER A 418 -15.06 -18.67 15.91
CA SER A 418 -16.42 -18.28 15.56
C SER A 418 -16.40 -17.05 14.64
N SER A 419 -17.57 -16.47 14.36
CA SER A 419 -17.70 -15.16 13.68
C SER A 419 -17.05 -14.00 14.43
N ASP A 420 -16.80 -14.16 15.74
CA ASP A 420 -16.36 -13.08 16.64
C ASP A 420 -14.94 -13.25 17.16
N TYR A 421 -14.33 -14.42 16.97
CA TYR A 421 -13.00 -14.76 17.48
C TYR A 421 -12.14 -15.37 16.39
N HIS A 422 -11.03 -14.70 16.10
CA HIS A 422 -10.06 -15.11 15.09
C HIS A 422 -8.66 -15.16 15.68
N LEU A 423 -7.92 -16.22 15.36
CA LEU A 423 -6.52 -16.41 15.74
C LEU A 423 -5.64 -16.57 14.49
N LEU A 424 -4.45 -15.99 14.53
CA LEU A 424 -3.45 -16.08 13.47
C LEU A 424 -2.08 -16.32 14.09
N LEU A 425 -1.43 -17.35 13.58
CA LEU A 425 -0.05 -17.69 13.86
C LEU A 425 0.74 -17.57 12.56
N VAL A 426 1.84 -16.83 12.56
CA VAL A 426 2.76 -16.74 11.43
C VAL A 426 4.16 -17.09 11.89
N TYR A 427 4.76 -18.06 11.23
CA TYR A 427 6.17 -18.40 11.36
C TYR A 427 6.90 -17.98 10.09
N ARG A 428 8.04 -17.32 10.25
CA ARG A 428 8.88 -16.90 9.12
C ARG A 428 10.35 -17.17 9.42
N TYR A 429 11.07 -17.61 8.40
CA TYR A 429 12.50 -17.83 8.43
C TYR A 429 13.10 -17.43 7.10
N TYR A 430 13.96 -16.42 7.10
CA TYR A 430 14.68 -15.91 5.93
C TYR A 430 16.17 -16.00 6.25
N SER A 431 16.91 -16.83 5.51
CA SER A 431 18.35 -16.95 5.73
C SER A 431 19.06 -15.61 5.44
N TYR A 432 20.23 -15.40 6.05
CA TYR A 432 20.97 -14.14 5.91
C TYR A 432 21.53 -13.92 4.50
N ASP A 433 21.71 -15.00 3.75
CA ASP A 433 22.21 -15.05 2.38
C ASP A 433 21.11 -15.24 1.33
N TYR A 434 19.84 -15.37 1.75
CA TYR A 434 18.71 -15.34 0.82
C TYR A 434 18.50 -13.93 0.28
N TRP A 435 18.37 -13.81 -1.03
CA TRP A 435 18.19 -12.53 -1.69
C TRP A 435 17.13 -12.61 -2.77
N THR A 436 16.37 -11.53 -2.92
CA THR A 436 15.37 -11.37 -3.99
C THR A 436 15.19 -9.87 -4.26
N LEU A 437 15.15 -9.49 -5.54
CA LEU A 437 15.04 -8.07 -5.92
C LEU A 437 13.61 -7.52 -5.81
N PHE A 438 12.63 -8.36 -6.16
CA PHE A 438 11.21 -8.01 -6.20
C PHE A 438 10.37 -8.83 -5.21
N GLY A 439 11.01 -9.60 -4.34
CA GLY A 439 10.36 -10.30 -3.24
C GLY A 439 10.00 -9.31 -2.14
N ARG A 440 8.72 -9.29 -1.77
CA ARG A 440 8.18 -8.51 -0.67
C ARG A 440 7.27 -9.42 0.11
N SER A 441 7.67 -9.76 1.33
CA SER A 441 6.92 -10.69 2.18
C SER A 441 6.65 -10.12 3.56
N PHE A 442 5.85 -10.83 4.35
CA PHE A 442 5.55 -10.42 5.72
C PHE A 442 6.83 -10.53 6.57
N GLY A 443 7.23 -9.43 7.21
CA GLY A 443 8.46 -9.35 7.99
C GLY A 443 8.55 -8.05 8.77
N GLU A 444 9.63 -7.91 9.54
CA GLU A 444 10.05 -6.65 10.16
C GLU A 444 10.90 -5.81 9.21
N SER A 445 11.58 -6.44 8.25
CA SER A 445 12.32 -5.78 7.18
C SER A 445 11.47 -5.69 5.91
N SER A 446 11.74 -4.69 5.05
CA SER A 446 11.05 -4.55 3.75
C SER A 446 11.40 -5.68 2.76
N MET A 447 12.62 -6.22 2.85
CA MET A 447 13.09 -7.38 2.09
C MET A 447 13.01 -8.67 2.92
N PRO A 448 12.61 -9.81 2.33
CA PRO A 448 12.53 -11.10 3.03
C PRO A 448 13.93 -11.74 3.18
N GLN A 449 14.85 -11.09 3.91
CA GLN A 449 16.23 -11.54 4.13
C GLN A 449 16.62 -11.41 5.60
N ASN A 450 17.47 -12.33 6.08
CA ASN A 450 18.12 -12.25 7.39
C ASN A 450 17.15 -12.16 8.58
N GLU A 451 16.03 -12.87 8.59
CA GLU A 451 15.00 -12.70 9.63
C GLU A 451 14.35 -14.01 10.02
N ASN A 452 14.29 -14.30 11.33
CA ASN A 452 13.52 -15.41 11.88
C ASN A 452 12.54 -14.86 12.92
N GLY A 453 11.27 -15.22 12.84
CA GLY A 453 10.27 -14.70 13.77
C GLY A 453 8.94 -15.44 13.83
N TRP A 454 8.24 -15.17 14.92
CA TRP A 454 6.92 -15.67 15.24
C TRP A 454 5.99 -14.50 15.51
N TYR A 455 4.88 -14.46 14.78
CA TYR A 455 3.84 -13.46 14.95
C TYR A 455 2.54 -14.13 15.35
N LEU A 456 1.98 -13.69 16.46
CA LEU A 456 0.72 -14.13 17.03
C LEU A 456 -0.25 -12.95 16.99
N ALA A 457 -1.46 -13.15 16.48
CA ALA A 457 -2.51 -12.14 16.54
C ALA A 457 -3.85 -12.77 16.91
N ALA A 458 -4.63 -12.02 17.69
CA ALA A 458 -5.98 -12.35 18.08
C ALA A 458 -6.89 -11.14 17.84
N GLU A 459 -8.02 -11.39 17.20
CA GLU A 459 -9.10 -10.41 17.03
C GLU A 459 -10.36 -10.96 17.69
N ALA A 460 -10.99 -10.13 18.54
CA ALA A 460 -12.17 -10.52 19.31
C ALA A 460 -13.23 -9.40 19.32
N THR A 461 -14.48 -9.77 19.12
CA THR A 461 -15.67 -8.91 19.28
C THR A 461 -16.64 -9.48 20.32
N PRO A 462 -16.23 -9.57 21.61
CA PRO A 462 -16.99 -10.26 22.65
C PRO A 462 -18.30 -9.54 23.03
N PHE A 463 -18.35 -8.21 22.86
CA PHE A 463 -19.51 -7.38 23.23
C PHE A 463 -19.93 -6.50 22.05
N ALA A 464 -21.20 -6.11 22.03
CA ALA A 464 -21.68 -5.14 21.05
C ALA A 464 -20.88 -3.83 21.14
N HIS A 465 -20.56 -3.25 19.98
CA HIS A 465 -19.83 -1.99 19.82
C HIS A 465 -18.33 -2.02 20.17
N TRP A 466 -17.82 -3.09 20.77
CA TRP A 466 -16.42 -3.22 21.17
C TRP A 466 -15.67 -4.21 20.27
N LYS A 467 -14.48 -3.82 19.85
CA LYS A 467 -13.54 -4.68 19.13
C LYS A 467 -12.16 -4.60 19.80
N PHE A 468 -11.57 -5.75 20.02
CA PHE A 468 -10.24 -5.92 20.58
C PHE A 468 -9.33 -6.55 19.52
N PHE A 469 -8.12 -6.02 19.41
CA PHE A 469 -7.05 -6.59 18.63
C PHE A 469 -5.79 -6.63 19.48
N ALA A 470 -5.12 -7.77 19.52
CA ALA A 470 -3.83 -7.92 20.16
C ALA A 470 -2.88 -8.67 19.22
N SER A 471 -1.63 -8.24 19.15
CA SER A 471 -0.59 -8.98 18.44
C SER A 471 0.75 -8.92 19.15
N LEU A 472 1.52 -10.00 19.02
CA LEU A 472 2.88 -10.13 19.50
C LEU A 472 3.76 -10.66 18.37
N ASP A 473 4.79 -9.93 18.01
CA ASP A 473 5.84 -10.36 17.10
C ASP A 473 7.16 -10.51 17.85
N MET A 474 7.78 -11.67 17.74
CA MET A 474 9.13 -11.92 18.23
C MET A 474 10.01 -12.21 17.03
N PHE A 475 11.07 -11.42 16.84
CA PHE A 475 11.93 -11.55 15.68
C PHE A 475 13.41 -11.49 16.05
N SER A 476 14.23 -12.07 15.19
CA SER A 476 15.67 -12.10 15.31
C SER A 476 16.31 -11.95 13.93
N PHE A 477 17.46 -11.29 13.89
CA PHE A 477 18.28 -11.12 12.71
C PHE A 477 19.61 -11.85 12.93
N PRO A 478 19.82 -13.03 12.32
CA PRO A 478 21.04 -13.82 12.51
C PRO A 478 22.34 -13.13 12.06
N TRP A 479 22.26 -12.14 11.19
CA TRP A 479 23.38 -11.36 10.67
C TRP A 479 23.21 -9.86 10.94
N TRP A 480 24.28 -9.12 10.71
CA TRP A 480 24.39 -7.67 10.94
C TRP A 480 23.40 -6.90 10.06
N LYS A 481 22.94 -5.76 10.57
CA LYS A 481 22.09 -4.84 9.83
C LYS A 481 22.66 -3.44 9.87
N TYR A 482 22.14 -2.56 9.01
CA TYR A 482 22.43 -1.15 9.12
C TYR A 482 22.12 -0.65 10.53
N ARG A 483 23.11 0.01 11.18
CA ARG A 483 23.08 0.46 12.59
C ARG A 483 23.00 -0.64 13.66
N ILE A 484 23.26 -1.90 13.29
CA ILE A 484 23.30 -3.02 14.23
C ILE A 484 24.48 -3.93 13.85
N SER A 485 25.57 -3.82 14.57
CA SER A 485 26.84 -4.50 14.26
C SER A 485 26.97 -5.91 14.88
N LYS A 486 25.85 -6.55 15.25
CA LYS A 486 25.78 -7.94 15.73
C LYS A 486 24.45 -8.63 15.34
N PRO A 487 24.37 -9.97 15.42
CA PRO A 487 23.09 -10.66 15.40
C PRO A 487 22.18 -10.14 16.51
N SER A 488 20.94 -9.79 16.17
CA SER A 488 20.05 -9.05 17.09
C SER A 488 18.69 -9.68 17.23
N LYS A 489 17.97 -9.26 18.29
CA LYS A 489 16.61 -9.71 18.59
C LYS A 489 15.72 -8.51 18.91
N GLY A 490 14.41 -8.71 18.79
CA GLY A 490 13.44 -7.71 19.14
C GLY A 490 12.04 -8.28 19.32
N ALA A 491 11.18 -7.46 19.89
CA ALA A 491 9.78 -7.77 20.09
C ALA A 491 8.90 -6.57 19.73
N ASP A 492 7.72 -6.81 19.19
CA ASP A 492 6.71 -5.80 18.86
C ASP A 492 5.35 -6.30 19.35
N ALA A 493 4.82 -5.66 20.38
CA ALA A 493 3.52 -5.95 20.95
C ALA A 493 2.57 -4.79 20.65
N MET A 494 1.36 -5.11 20.19
CA MET A 494 0.33 -4.11 19.89
C MET A 494 -0.99 -4.54 20.49
N PHE A 495 -1.69 -3.57 21.07
CA PHE A 495 -3.04 -3.72 21.60
C PHE A 495 -3.90 -2.56 21.13
N GLN A 496 -5.07 -2.87 20.58
CA GLN A 496 -6.04 -1.87 20.15
C GLN A 496 -7.44 -2.22 20.62
N VAL A 497 -8.12 -1.20 21.14
CA VAL A 497 -9.53 -1.26 21.50
C VAL A 497 -10.27 -0.22 20.70
N THR A 498 -11.33 -0.65 20.01
CA THR A 498 -12.21 0.22 19.24
C THR A 498 -13.61 0.16 19.83
N TYR A 499 -14.21 1.32 20.08
CA TYR A 499 -15.56 1.47 20.59
C TYR A 499 -16.41 2.31 19.64
N THR A 500 -17.49 1.72 19.12
CA THR A 500 -18.38 2.35 18.13
C THR A 500 -19.84 2.27 18.59
N PRO A 501 -20.27 3.09 19.56
CA PRO A 501 -21.61 3.02 20.14
C PRO A 501 -22.73 3.40 19.16
N ARG A 502 -22.43 4.25 18.17
CA ARG A 502 -23.40 4.72 17.17
C ARG A 502 -22.73 4.86 15.81
N LYS A 503 -23.53 4.94 14.74
CA LYS A 503 -22.99 5.13 13.40
C LYS A 503 -22.25 6.46 13.23
N SER A 504 -22.55 7.49 14.02
CA SER A 504 -21.89 8.79 13.94
C SER A 504 -20.67 8.92 14.84
N LEU A 505 -20.31 7.90 15.65
CA LEU A 505 -19.27 8.03 16.67
C LEU A 505 -18.37 6.78 16.70
N SER A 506 -17.07 6.99 16.55
CA SER A 506 -16.05 5.94 16.63
C SER A 506 -14.87 6.44 17.46
N MET A 507 -14.42 5.62 18.40
CA MET A 507 -13.25 5.88 19.23
C MET A 507 -12.31 4.69 19.16
N TYR A 508 -11.01 4.93 19.14
CA TYR A 508 -10.06 3.87 19.41
C TYR A 508 -8.90 4.35 20.26
N PHE A 509 -8.35 3.39 21.00
CA PHE A 509 -7.11 3.51 21.72
C PHE A 509 -6.15 2.43 21.22
N ASN A 510 -4.95 2.83 20.80
CA ASN A 510 -3.90 1.93 20.34
C ASN A 510 -2.66 2.14 21.21
N TYR A 511 -2.11 1.02 21.72
CA TYR A 511 -0.84 0.96 22.40
C TYR A 511 0.08 0.02 21.65
N ARG A 512 1.30 0.48 21.35
CA ARG A 512 2.34 -0.33 20.74
C ARG A 512 3.63 -0.22 21.54
N TYR A 513 4.21 -1.36 21.86
CA TYR A 513 5.49 -1.49 22.50
C TYR A 513 6.46 -2.17 21.54
N LYS A 514 7.61 -1.56 21.31
CA LYS A 514 8.63 -2.09 20.43
C LYS A 514 9.99 -2.07 21.11
N GLN A 515 10.65 -3.21 21.14
CA GLN A 515 12.01 -3.39 21.62
C GLN A 515 12.89 -3.82 20.45
N LYS A 516 14.01 -3.12 20.25
CA LYS A 516 15.05 -3.48 19.28
C LYS A 516 16.43 -3.16 19.84
N GLU A 517 17.45 -3.84 19.37
CA GLU A 517 18.85 -3.46 19.64
C GLU A 517 19.35 -2.46 18.59
N ARG A 518 20.21 -1.51 19.00
CA ARG A 518 20.86 -0.55 18.09
C ARG A 518 22.25 -0.19 18.60
N ASP A 519 23.17 0.03 17.67
CA ASP A 519 24.51 0.54 17.98
C ASP A 519 24.40 1.92 18.65
N VAL A 520 25.13 2.11 19.76
CA VAL A 520 25.22 3.40 20.44
C VAL A 520 26.06 4.35 19.60
N THR A 521 25.51 5.53 19.28
CA THR A 521 26.20 6.54 18.47
C THR A 521 27.55 6.90 19.09
N GLY A 522 28.60 7.00 18.27
CA GLY A 522 29.96 7.33 18.74
C GLY A 522 30.81 6.12 19.15
N THR A 523 30.22 4.93 19.28
CA THR A 523 30.97 3.71 19.65
C THR A 523 31.45 2.88 18.44
N SER A 524 31.15 3.34 17.22
CA SER A 524 31.49 2.61 15.97
C SER A 524 31.01 1.15 15.96
N GLY A 525 29.89 0.86 16.66
CA GLY A 525 29.30 -0.48 16.75
C GLY A 525 29.90 -1.40 17.81
N THR A 526 30.75 -0.89 18.71
CA THR A 526 31.28 -1.69 19.83
C THR A 526 30.28 -1.89 20.96
N VAL A 527 29.40 -0.91 21.19
CA VAL A 527 28.35 -0.96 22.22
C VAL A 527 26.98 -0.97 21.56
N ILE A 528 26.16 -1.94 21.96
CA ILE A 528 24.84 -2.19 21.37
C ILE A 528 23.84 -2.37 22.51
N GLU A 529 22.87 -1.47 22.58
CA GLU A 529 21.92 -1.37 23.69
C GLU A 529 20.48 -1.56 23.21
N PRO A 530 19.58 -2.09 24.05
CA PRO A 530 18.17 -2.17 23.73
C PRO A 530 17.54 -0.78 23.78
N ILE A 531 16.75 -0.51 22.75
CA ILE A 531 15.84 0.61 22.65
C ILE A 531 14.45 0.13 22.98
N TYR A 532 13.78 0.91 23.82
CA TYR A 532 12.39 0.72 24.19
C TYR A 532 11.57 1.87 23.61
N HIS A 533 10.55 1.53 22.83
CA HIS A 533 9.66 2.49 22.21
C HIS A 533 8.23 2.18 22.59
N HIS A 534 7.60 3.10 23.32
CA HIS A 534 6.18 3.06 23.64
C HIS A 534 5.46 4.10 22.79
N LYS A 535 4.43 3.68 22.07
CA LYS A 535 3.55 4.56 21.30
C LYS A 535 2.13 4.40 21.81
N LEU A 536 1.49 5.52 22.13
CA LEU A 536 0.10 5.62 22.52
C LEU A 536 -0.61 6.54 21.54
N ARG A 537 -1.74 6.07 21.01
CA ARG A 537 -2.59 6.87 20.14
C ARG A 537 -4.04 6.74 20.55
N TYR A 538 -4.71 7.87 20.72
CA TYR A 538 -6.15 7.95 20.88
C TYR A 538 -6.76 8.73 19.73
N ARG A 539 -7.84 8.21 19.14
CA ARG A 539 -8.59 8.90 18.10
C ARG A 539 -10.08 8.86 18.37
N LEU A 540 -10.71 10.02 18.26
CA LEU A 540 -12.15 10.23 18.34
C LEU A 540 -12.64 10.78 17.00
N THR A 541 -13.57 10.07 16.35
CA THR A 541 -14.22 10.52 15.12
C THR A 541 -15.72 10.65 15.35
N TYR A 542 -16.24 11.86 15.18
CA TYR A 542 -17.64 12.21 15.32
C TYR A 542 -18.18 12.82 14.03
N MET A 543 -19.27 12.27 13.51
CA MET A 543 -19.82 12.57 12.18
C MET A 543 -21.31 12.98 12.23
N PRO A 544 -21.65 14.16 12.78
CA PRO A 544 -23.04 14.61 12.81
C PRO A 544 -23.47 15.24 11.47
N GLY A 545 -24.29 14.50 10.71
CA GLY A 545 -25.01 15.03 9.55
C GLY A 545 -24.11 15.40 8.36
N LYS A 546 -23.62 16.64 8.33
CA LYS A 546 -22.73 17.20 7.27
C LYS A 546 -21.30 17.50 7.75
N TYR A 547 -21.01 17.27 9.02
CA TYR A 547 -19.72 17.55 9.63
C TYR A 547 -18.96 16.27 9.98
N ILE A 548 -17.65 16.32 9.87
CA ILE A 548 -16.73 15.33 10.42
C ILE A 548 -15.75 16.05 11.33
N PHE A 549 -15.79 15.70 12.61
CA PHE A 549 -14.80 16.10 13.59
C PHE A 549 -13.94 14.90 13.92
N ARG A 550 -12.62 15.05 13.81
CA ARG A 550 -11.67 14.02 14.21
C ARG A 550 -10.58 14.63 15.07
N THR A 551 -10.45 14.12 16.29
CA THR A 551 -9.39 14.48 17.22
C THR A 551 -8.44 13.30 17.35
N THR A 552 -7.13 13.52 17.17
CA THR A 552 -6.08 12.51 17.37
C THR A 552 -5.06 13.04 18.36
N ILE A 553 -4.70 12.22 19.34
CA ILE A 553 -3.66 12.50 20.31
C ILE A 553 -2.65 11.38 20.26
N ASP A 554 -1.38 11.72 20.04
CA ASP A 554 -0.27 10.77 20.08
C ASP A 554 0.72 11.12 21.16
N TYR A 555 1.27 10.07 21.76
CA TYR A 555 2.40 10.11 22.65
C TYR A 555 3.40 9.03 22.28
N ASN A 556 4.64 9.45 22.04
CA ASN A 556 5.78 8.59 21.79
C ASN A 556 6.78 8.75 22.92
N HIS A 557 7.20 7.64 23.50
CA HIS A 557 8.29 7.60 24.47
C HIS A 557 9.37 6.65 23.99
N PHE A 558 10.56 7.21 23.81
CA PHE A 558 11.76 6.51 23.40
C PHE A 558 12.76 6.50 24.56
N ARG A 559 13.32 5.33 24.83
CA ARG A 559 14.32 5.13 25.87
C ARG A 559 15.46 4.29 25.33
N GLN A 560 16.67 4.81 25.42
CA GLN A 560 17.91 4.09 25.12
C GLN A 560 18.82 4.13 26.35
N GLN A 561 19.49 3.02 26.63
CA GLN A 561 20.51 2.95 27.67
C GLN A 561 21.81 3.57 27.13
N ASP A 562 22.44 4.46 27.90
CA ASP A 562 23.75 4.98 27.54
C ASP A 562 24.82 3.89 27.69
N GLY A 563 25.83 3.94 26.81
CA GLY A 563 26.91 2.95 26.77
C GLY A 563 27.80 2.90 28.02
N GLU A 564 27.68 3.87 28.94
CA GLU A 564 28.33 3.85 30.25
C GLU A 564 27.48 3.21 31.36
N GLY A 565 26.33 2.59 31.04
CA GLY A 565 25.63 1.67 31.93
C GLY A 565 24.82 2.27 33.09
N TYR A 566 24.84 3.59 33.30
CA TYR A 566 24.19 4.21 34.47
C TYR A 566 23.16 5.31 34.17
N ARG A 567 22.95 5.70 32.90
CA ARG A 567 21.95 6.72 32.52
C ARG A 567 21.08 6.24 31.35
N PHE A 568 19.81 6.64 31.38
CA PHE A 568 18.86 6.40 30.30
C PHE A 568 18.55 7.72 29.64
N ASP A 569 18.86 7.83 28.35
CA ASP A 569 18.38 8.94 27.54
C ASP A 569 16.88 8.73 27.28
N ARG A 570 16.08 9.71 27.70
CA ARG A 570 14.61 9.66 27.66
C ARG A 570 14.16 10.75 26.72
N ARG A 571 13.56 10.34 25.60
CA ARG A 571 13.02 11.25 24.59
C ARG A 571 11.52 11.05 24.47
N GLN A 572 10.81 12.15 24.29
CA GLN A 572 9.36 12.18 24.27
C GLN A 572 8.86 12.95 23.05
N GLY A 573 7.67 12.59 22.62
CA GLY A 573 6.97 13.22 21.51
C GLY A 573 5.48 13.27 21.78
N TYR A 574 4.88 14.44 21.57
CA TYR A 574 3.47 14.71 21.73
C TYR A 574 2.90 15.28 20.44
N GLN A 575 1.69 14.84 20.09
CA GLN A 575 0.93 15.40 18.98
C GLN A 575 -0.53 15.57 19.39
N CYS A 576 -1.12 16.69 18.98
CA CYS A 576 -2.58 16.86 19.00
C CYS A 576 -3.04 17.38 17.65
N THR A 577 -3.97 16.66 17.02
CA THR A 577 -4.52 16.99 15.72
C THR A 577 -6.03 17.12 15.81
N GLN A 578 -6.56 18.22 15.28
CA GLN A 578 -7.99 18.41 15.07
C GLN A 578 -8.28 18.60 13.59
N LEU A 579 -9.12 17.73 13.03
CA LEU A 579 -9.69 17.84 11.69
C LEU A 579 -11.17 18.21 11.81
N CYS A 580 -11.59 19.17 10.99
CA CYS A 580 -12.97 19.53 10.75
C CYS A 580 -13.24 19.46 9.24
N SER A 581 -14.20 18.65 8.82
CA SER A 581 -14.66 18.62 7.43
C SER A 581 -16.14 18.94 7.34
N TYR A 582 -16.53 19.67 6.30
CA TYR A 582 -17.90 20.01 6.01
C TYR A 582 -18.21 19.80 4.53
N THR A 583 -19.29 19.07 4.27
CA THR A 583 -19.82 18.89 2.90
C THR A 583 -20.99 19.85 2.70
N PHE A 584 -20.85 20.79 1.77
CA PHE A 584 -21.89 21.77 1.47
C PHE A 584 -23.07 21.12 0.73
N PRO A 585 -24.25 21.77 0.69
CA PRO A 585 -25.38 21.34 -0.14
C PRO A 585 -25.10 21.42 -1.66
N PHE A 586 -24.26 22.36 -2.07
CA PHE A 586 -23.71 22.46 -3.44
C PHE A 586 -22.42 21.61 -3.50
N PRO A 587 -21.85 21.30 -4.69
CA PRO A 587 -20.84 20.24 -4.84
C PRO A 587 -19.44 20.65 -4.37
N LEU A 588 -19.34 21.22 -3.17
CA LEU A 588 -18.13 21.66 -2.50
C LEU A 588 -17.97 20.88 -1.19
N SER A 589 -16.76 20.41 -0.93
CA SER A 589 -16.38 19.84 0.37
C SER A 589 -15.08 20.50 0.84
N VAL A 590 -15.05 20.92 2.10
CA VAL A 590 -13.92 21.62 2.70
C VAL A 590 -13.49 20.87 3.94
N SER A 591 -12.18 20.71 4.09
CA SER A 591 -11.55 20.10 5.26
C SER A 591 -10.43 20.97 5.75
N VAL A 592 -10.41 21.26 7.04
CA VAL A 592 -9.36 22.03 7.71
C VAL A 592 -8.80 21.18 8.83
N GLN A 593 -7.47 21.09 8.91
CA GLN A 593 -6.76 20.33 9.91
C GLN A 593 -5.65 21.17 10.54
N GLY A 594 -5.66 21.24 11.86
CA GLY A 594 -4.57 21.81 12.65
C GLY A 594 -3.87 20.72 13.45
N THR A 595 -2.56 20.69 13.43
CA THR A 595 -1.73 19.77 14.21
C THR A 595 -0.68 20.55 14.98
N TRP A 596 -0.65 20.36 16.29
CA TRP A 596 0.45 20.79 17.15
C TRP A 596 1.35 19.59 17.45
N PHE A 597 2.66 19.80 17.43
CA PHE A 597 3.63 18.77 17.76
C PHE A 597 4.77 19.33 18.62
N HIS A 598 5.21 18.51 19.56
CA HIS A 598 6.35 18.80 20.43
C HIS A 598 7.12 17.51 20.67
N THR A 599 8.35 17.45 20.17
CA THR A 599 9.20 16.27 20.25
C THR A 599 10.62 16.71 20.57
N ASP A 600 11.32 15.91 21.35
CA ASP A 600 12.71 16.20 21.73
C ASP A 600 13.67 16.03 20.54
N ASP A 601 13.42 15.05 19.67
CA ASP A 601 14.32 14.73 18.56
C ASP A 601 13.66 13.91 17.42
N TYR A 602 14.48 13.40 16.51
CA TYR A 602 14.03 12.59 15.37
C TYR A 602 13.60 11.16 15.76
N ASP A 603 14.14 10.59 16.84
CA ASP A 603 13.74 9.26 17.32
C ASP A 603 12.33 9.30 17.98
N SER A 604 11.92 10.44 18.55
CA SER A 604 10.57 10.66 19.09
C SER A 604 9.56 11.31 18.13
N ARG A 605 9.89 11.37 16.83
CA ARG A 605 9.04 11.96 15.77
C ARG A 605 7.59 11.44 15.79
N VAL A 606 6.66 12.32 15.45
CA VAL A 606 5.21 12.02 15.38
C VAL A 606 4.72 12.08 13.94
N TYR A 607 3.59 11.44 13.65
CA TYR A 607 3.06 11.30 12.29
C TYR A 607 1.58 11.70 12.27
N ALA A 608 1.19 12.58 11.35
CA ALA A 608 -0.20 12.99 11.21
C ALA A 608 -0.68 12.73 9.79
N SER A 609 -1.68 11.86 9.62
CA SER A 609 -2.36 11.71 8.33
C SER A 609 -3.06 13.02 7.95
N GLU A 610 -2.91 13.45 6.70
CA GLU A 610 -3.67 14.57 6.13
C GLU A 610 -4.50 14.07 4.93
N ARG A 611 -5.63 14.73 4.66
CA ARG A 611 -6.35 14.49 3.40
C ARG A 611 -5.43 14.82 2.22
N GLY A 612 -5.24 13.87 1.32
CA GLY A 612 -4.46 13.98 0.10
C GLY A 612 -5.30 14.42 -1.10
N LEU A 613 -4.65 14.49 -2.27
CA LEU A 613 -5.33 14.58 -3.56
C LEU A 613 -5.90 13.20 -3.94
N LEU A 614 -6.58 13.09 -5.08
CA LEU A 614 -7.06 11.79 -5.56
C LEU A 614 -5.86 10.87 -5.84
N TYR A 615 -5.98 9.62 -5.39
CA TYR A 615 -4.96 8.57 -5.52
C TYR A 615 -3.64 8.83 -4.80
N THR A 616 -3.60 9.81 -3.90
CA THR A 616 -2.43 10.06 -3.07
C THR A 616 -2.76 9.89 -1.59
N PHE A 617 -1.80 9.35 -0.85
CA PHE A 617 -1.86 9.27 0.60
C PHE A 617 -0.65 9.98 1.19
N TYR A 618 -0.89 10.91 2.11
CA TYR A 618 0.16 11.77 2.67
C TYR A 618 0.12 11.72 4.20
N THR A 619 1.20 11.21 4.79
CA THR A 619 1.39 11.13 6.25
C THR A 619 2.74 11.74 6.62
N PRO A 620 2.83 13.07 6.73
CA PRO A 620 4.07 13.74 7.12
C PRO A 620 4.51 13.33 8.53
N SER A 621 5.82 13.18 8.69
CA SER A 621 6.47 13.07 10.00
C SER A 621 6.94 14.45 10.48
N PHE A 622 6.78 14.73 11.76
CA PHE A 622 7.22 15.96 12.40
C PHE A 622 8.16 15.67 13.57
N TYR A 623 9.23 16.46 13.68
CA TYR A 623 10.16 16.45 14.81
C TYR A 623 10.57 17.88 15.18
N GLY A 624 10.94 18.12 16.44
CA GLY A 624 11.03 19.46 17.02
C GLY A 624 9.71 20.00 17.58
N LYS A 625 9.53 21.33 17.50
CA LYS A 625 8.38 22.05 18.07
C LYS A 625 7.72 22.93 17.01
N GLY A 626 6.40 22.81 16.83
CA GLY A 626 5.70 23.65 15.87
C GLY A 626 4.23 23.30 15.62
N PHE A 627 3.72 23.88 14.55
CA PHE A 627 2.35 23.73 14.09
C PHE A 627 2.30 23.39 12.60
N ARG A 628 1.36 22.54 12.21
CA ARG A 628 0.99 22.24 10.83
C ARG A 628 -0.48 22.58 10.62
N TYR A 629 -0.76 23.37 9.60
CA TYR A 629 -2.11 23.66 9.14
C TYR A 629 -2.26 23.10 7.74
N SER A 630 -3.40 22.46 7.45
CA SER A 630 -3.75 22.08 6.09
C SER A 630 -5.23 22.34 5.81
N THR A 631 -5.50 22.78 4.59
CA THR A 631 -6.83 23.00 4.06
C THR A 631 -6.95 22.22 2.77
N HIS A 632 -7.96 21.38 2.68
CA HIS A 632 -8.28 20.60 1.50
C HIS A 632 -9.66 21.00 0.98
N LEU A 633 -9.73 21.26 -0.31
CA LEU A 633 -10.89 21.74 -1.04
C LEU A 633 -11.21 20.76 -2.17
N ARG A 634 -12.46 20.31 -2.24
CA ARG A 634 -12.97 19.49 -3.33
C ARG A 634 -14.19 20.13 -3.96
N TYR A 635 -14.16 20.30 -5.27
CA TYR A 635 -15.25 20.85 -6.03
C TYR A 635 -15.63 19.95 -7.22
N ASP A 636 -16.81 19.35 -7.15
CA ASP A 636 -17.36 18.44 -8.16
C ASP A 636 -18.29 19.22 -9.11
N LEU A 637 -17.73 20.02 -10.02
CA LEU A 637 -18.45 20.85 -11.01
C LEU A 637 -19.56 20.08 -11.74
N SER A 638 -19.26 18.84 -12.14
CA SER A 638 -20.21 17.92 -12.80
C SER A 638 -19.77 16.47 -12.62
N LYS A 639 -20.51 15.52 -13.20
CA LYS A 639 -20.09 14.11 -13.27
C LYS A 639 -18.77 13.93 -14.05
N ASN A 640 -18.42 14.90 -14.90
CA ASN A 640 -17.26 14.87 -15.78
C ASN A 640 -16.05 15.62 -15.20
N PHE A 641 -16.26 16.72 -14.47
CA PHE A 641 -15.17 17.59 -13.99
C PHE A 641 -15.10 17.63 -12.46
N MET A 642 -13.91 17.36 -11.92
CA MET A 642 -13.60 17.47 -10.49
C MET A 642 -12.30 18.25 -10.32
N PHE A 643 -12.33 19.23 -9.42
CA PHE A 643 -11.15 20.00 -9.01
C PHE A 643 -10.85 19.75 -7.52
N LEU A 644 -9.58 19.49 -7.21
CA LEU A 644 -9.07 19.37 -5.86
C LEU A 644 -7.95 20.40 -5.65
N ALA A 645 -7.92 21.01 -4.48
CA ALA A 645 -6.82 21.85 -4.03
C ALA A 645 -6.49 21.55 -2.58
N LYS A 646 -5.21 21.44 -2.26
CA LYS A 646 -4.72 21.28 -0.90
C LYS A 646 -3.64 22.31 -0.63
N PHE A 647 -3.87 23.15 0.36
CA PHE A 647 -2.84 24.03 0.91
C PHE A 647 -2.34 23.46 2.22
N GLY A 648 -1.03 23.43 2.42
CA GLY A 648 -0.42 22.99 3.66
C GLY A 648 0.70 23.92 4.08
N GLN A 649 0.76 24.27 5.37
CA GLN A 649 1.85 25.07 5.92
C GLN A 649 2.33 24.52 7.27
N THR A 650 3.62 24.28 7.36
CA THR A 650 4.32 23.93 8.61
C THR A 650 5.10 25.14 9.10
N VAL A 651 4.99 25.45 10.39
CA VAL A 651 5.75 26.51 11.07
C VAL A 651 6.49 25.89 12.25
N TYR A 652 7.81 25.91 12.19
CA TYR A 652 8.68 25.48 13.27
C TYR A 652 9.01 26.64 14.20
N GLN A 653 9.14 26.36 15.49
CA GLN A 653 9.45 27.37 16.53
C GLN A 653 10.84 27.16 17.13
N ASP A 654 11.53 26.08 16.78
CA ASP A 654 12.77 25.61 17.38
C ASP A 654 13.99 25.73 16.45
N ARG A 655 13.82 26.24 15.22
CA ARG A 655 14.89 26.31 14.21
C ARG A 655 14.69 27.47 13.24
N GLN A 656 15.78 27.86 12.59
CA GLN A 656 15.81 28.93 11.57
C GLN A 656 15.93 28.38 10.14
N THR A 657 16.15 27.08 9.97
CA THR A 657 16.24 26.40 8.67
C THR A 657 15.52 25.06 8.74
N ILE A 658 15.00 24.59 7.60
CA ILE A 658 14.30 23.30 7.50
C ILE A 658 15.03 22.42 6.48
N GLY A 659 15.29 21.16 6.82
CA GLY A 659 15.99 20.22 5.95
C GLY A 659 17.51 20.40 5.99
N SER A 660 18.21 19.82 5.02
CA SER A 660 19.67 19.89 4.90
C SER A 660 20.12 19.72 3.45
N GLY A 661 21.35 20.13 3.15
CA GLY A 661 21.94 19.98 1.81
C GLY A 661 21.18 20.78 0.73
N ASN A 662 20.92 20.16 -0.42
CA ASN A 662 20.19 20.80 -1.52
C ASN A 662 18.71 21.04 -1.19
N ASP A 663 18.16 20.32 -0.21
CA ASP A 663 16.78 20.46 0.24
C ASP A 663 16.61 21.39 1.45
N GLU A 664 17.68 22.05 1.89
CA GLU A 664 17.65 23.08 2.93
C GLU A 664 16.80 24.27 2.50
N ILE A 665 15.90 24.70 3.38
CA ILE A 665 15.00 25.84 3.19
C ILE A 665 15.41 26.90 4.21
N PRO A 666 15.77 28.12 3.80
CA PRO A 666 16.00 29.23 4.71
C PRO A 666 14.66 29.66 5.34
N GLY A 667 14.65 29.82 6.66
CA GLY A 667 13.48 30.17 7.44
C GLY A 667 12.82 28.98 8.14
N ASN A 668 11.80 29.29 8.93
CA ASN A 668 11.10 28.33 9.79
C ASN A 668 9.72 27.92 9.25
N ARG A 669 9.41 28.25 7.99
CA ARG A 669 8.10 27.98 7.36
C ARG A 669 8.27 27.15 6.09
N LYS A 670 7.40 26.16 5.90
CA LYS A 670 7.30 25.37 4.68
C LYS A 670 5.84 25.32 4.24
N ALA A 671 5.52 25.97 3.13
CA ALA A 671 4.16 26.03 2.59
C ALA A 671 4.09 25.52 1.15
N ASP A 672 3.05 24.78 0.81
CA ASP A 672 2.84 24.19 -0.51
C ASP A 672 1.35 24.18 -0.88
N LEU A 673 1.07 24.37 -2.17
CA LEU A 673 -0.26 24.22 -2.76
C LEU A 673 -0.22 23.11 -3.80
N GLN A 674 -1.02 22.08 -3.58
CA GLN A 674 -1.22 20.97 -4.52
C GLN A 674 -2.58 21.14 -5.18
N MET A 675 -2.65 21.00 -6.49
CA MET A 675 -3.88 21.12 -7.27
C MET A 675 -4.02 19.90 -8.17
N GLN A 676 -5.27 19.48 -8.39
CA GLN A 676 -5.56 18.36 -9.27
C GLN A 676 -6.88 18.58 -10.01
N LEU A 677 -6.86 18.31 -11.31
CA LEU A 677 -8.03 18.32 -12.17
C LEU A 677 -8.27 16.91 -12.69
N ARG A 678 -9.50 16.41 -12.54
CA ARG A 678 -9.95 15.15 -13.14
C ARG A 678 -11.07 15.41 -14.14
N ILE A 679 -10.91 14.87 -15.34
CA ILE A 679 -11.87 14.94 -16.44
C ILE A 679 -12.28 13.52 -16.82
N LYS A 680 -13.58 13.26 -16.90
CA LYS A 680 -14.17 12.00 -17.36
C LYS A 680 -15.06 12.24 -18.57
N PHE A 681 -15.02 11.32 -19.54
CA PHE A 681 -15.91 11.38 -20.71
C PHE A 681 -16.13 10.00 -21.33
#